data_AF-A0A9P1FE88-F1
#
_entry.id   AF-A0A9P1FE88-F1
#
_cell.length_a   1.000
_cell.length_b   1.000
_cell.length_c   1.000
_cell.angle_alpha   90.00
_cell.angle_beta   90.00
_cell.angle_gamma   90.00
#
_symmetry.space_group_name_H-M   'P 1'
#
loop_
_entity.id
_entity.type
_entity.pdbx_description
1 polymer ?
#
loop_
_entity_poly.entity_id
_entity_poly.type
_entity_poly.pdbx_seq_one_letter_code
_entity_poly.pdbx_strand_id
1 'polypeptide(L)'
;MAEKRPIRVVLAKVGLDGHDRGIQVVARVLRDAGMEVIYTGLWQTNEAVIRAVEDEDADVLGISLLSGAHMSLMPLLINALNEHGLGHVKTVLGGIIPETDIPELEKMGVAKVFTPGTPLPEIAEFINDSALDAIGIHECVGKHASFRGDSRLRYSRADGIAKDLTLSTHPAPPLQMLRRCRLFQGIGPAELQKIAEQVQHRHFDSGDVIFRREEPGDSMFIVAQGRVKCVVEQEDGEFELLDYEEQGGHFGDLSLLVGGLRTSTATAVMDTELLELSHDRFQSLMMSVPGFAANLSRSLGFKLRGHTNKRPSRRRSAVVGIINSTLRTQALVKPLAEALVHAGDSVEVLTDRKRAWPTQGGYLVERIPDSSDGSSRSSLVRQRLSQVVEHHDRVLIDLTQSGVEDSLPKLLDQCEEIWWLVDPLFVETAHRNLNSLLQVNPKLASRIHLVWILRHSERFPPITLYDLGVNPLDFKVVLDENQSEPSLEQRKSISRLVRHLHGTRVGLALGGGAARGLAHLGVLRALDRAGIFFDHIAGTSVGALMGASYAAGWTPENALEHFAQELTPPWLVRKLPTGNGFYMWCMYMLNAWDRKLRPYLHEYRIEQFRIPFCSVAVDLISGSVVVRDRGDAVDAVLESINLPGISRPILRDGMALTDGGVLNNVPGDLLVERGNELVVGVDVVTKLSQQFAGNTPLMATHEMRRAGPIETLLRVSEVQNYGITAMRSGAIDFMISPDTSRFEFTDFSRAYELADLGEAAAEEAIPRLSELIAEHEKGR
;
A
#
# COMPACT_ATOMS: atom_id res chain seq x y z
N MET A 1 -45.96 10.56 -36.97
CA MET A 1 -44.56 11.06 -36.98
C MET A 1 -43.76 10.01 -36.23
N ALA A 2 -42.76 9.39 -36.85
CA ALA A 2 -41.89 8.45 -36.15
C ALA A 2 -41.12 9.22 -35.06
N GLU A 3 -41.15 8.75 -33.82
CA GLU A 3 -40.31 9.31 -32.76
C GLU A 3 -38.85 9.21 -33.19
N LYS A 4 -38.16 10.34 -33.22
CA LYS A 4 -36.75 10.42 -33.59
C LYS A 4 -35.95 9.80 -32.44
N ARG A 5 -35.26 8.68 -32.68
CA ARG A 5 -34.38 8.07 -31.67
C ARG A 5 -33.34 9.10 -31.18
N PRO A 6 -33.03 9.15 -29.87
CA PRO A 6 -31.98 10.03 -29.36
C PRO A 6 -30.63 9.65 -29.99
N ILE A 7 -29.77 10.64 -30.21
CA ILE A 7 -28.42 10.42 -30.77
C ILE A 7 -27.61 9.61 -29.76
N ARG A 8 -27.00 8.52 -30.21
CA ARG A 8 -26.12 7.69 -29.39
C ARG A 8 -24.66 8.08 -29.56
N VAL A 9 -24.01 8.41 -28.47
CA VAL A 9 -22.62 8.85 -28.42
C VAL A 9 -21.80 7.88 -27.58
N VAL A 10 -20.83 7.22 -28.20
CA VAL A 10 -19.80 6.46 -27.48
C VAL A 10 -18.63 7.38 -27.22
N LEU A 11 -18.28 7.57 -25.96
CA LEU A 11 -17.12 8.32 -25.51
C LEU A 11 -16.04 7.35 -25.05
N ALA A 12 -14.86 7.44 -25.67
CA ALA A 12 -13.76 6.54 -25.38
C ALA A 12 -12.43 7.28 -25.21
N LYS A 13 -11.52 6.60 -24.52
CA LYS A 13 -10.18 7.08 -24.26
C LYS A 13 -9.19 5.99 -24.64
N VAL A 14 -8.40 6.26 -25.68
CA VAL A 14 -7.60 5.25 -26.36
C VAL A 14 -6.15 5.32 -25.90
N GLY A 15 -5.52 4.17 -25.74
CA GLY A 15 -4.12 4.08 -25.32
C GLY A 15 -3.92 4.39 -23.83
N LEU A 16 -2.71 4.82 -23.44
CA LEU A 16 -2.30 4.94 -22.03
C LEU A 16 -2.75 6.24 -21.34
N ASP A 17 -3.73 6.95 -21.89
CA ASP A 17 -4.17 8.23 -21.34
C ASP A 17 -5.10 8.03 -20.12
N GLY A 18 -4.62 8.42 -18.94
CA GLY A 18 -5.30 8.23 -17.64
C GLY A 18 -6.20 9.39 -17.17
N HIS A 19 -6.29 10.50 -17.92
CA HIS A 19 -7.03 11.69 -17.48
C HIS A 19 -8.52 11.69 -17.91
N ASP A 20 -9.47 11.45 -17.02
CA ASP A 20 -10.90 11.32 -17.40
C ASP A 20 -11.80 12.52 -17.09
N ARG A 21 -11.37 13.49 -16.27
CA ARG A 21 -12.22 14.61 -15.84
C ARG A 21 -12.89 15.36 -16.99
N GLY A 22 -12.15 15.65 -18.07
CA GLY A 22 -12.67 16.38 -19.23
C GLY A 22 -13.76 15.61 -19.98
N ILE A 23 -13.53 14.33 -20.26
CA ILE A 23 -14.50 13.49 -20.98
C ILE A 23 -15.75 13.21 -20.12
N GLN A 24 -15.62 13.12 -18.79
CA GLN A 24 -16.78 12.99 -17.89
C GLN A 24 -17.66 14.25 -17.88
N VAL A 25 -17.06 15.44 -17.95
CA VAL A 25 -17.81 16.70 -18.05
C VAL A 25 -18.54 16.77 -19.39
N VAL A 26 -17.88 16.43 -20.49
CA VAL A 26 -18.52 16.34 -21.82
C VAL A 26 -19.66 15.31 -21.80
N ALA A 27 -19.46 14.15 -21.18
CA ALA A 27 -20.49 13.12 -21.06
C ALA A 27 -21.74 13.60 -20.31
N ARG A 28 -21.59 14.51 -19.34
CA ARG A 28 -22.73 15.12 -18.64
C ARG A 28 -23.44 16.13 -19.53
N VAL A 29 -22.70 17.00 -20.20
CA VAL A 29 -23.26 18.02 -21.11
C VAL A 29 -24.05 17.39 -22.26
N LEU A 30 -23.53 16.32 -22.87
CA LEU A 30 -24.23 15.61 -23.94
C LEU A 30 -25.51 14.91 -23.45
N ARG A 31 -25.51 14.36 -22.23
CA ARG A 31 -26.73 13.81 -21.60
C ARG A 31 -27.75 14.90 -21.30
N ASP A 32 -27.31 16.05 -20.79
CA ASP A 32 -28.18 17.19 -20.52
C ASP A 32 -28.79 17.77 -21.83
N ALA A 33 -28.09 17.61 -22.95
CA ALA A 33 -28.58 17.94 -24.30
C ALA A 33 -29.54 16.89 -24.89
N GLY A 34 -29.88 15.83 -24.14
CA GLY A 34 -30.85 14.80 -24.55
C GLY A 34 -30.28 13.65 -25.38
N MET A 35 -28.95 13.46 -25.38
CA MET A 35 -28.28 12.36 -26.08
C MET A 35 -28.08 11.14 -25.17
N GLU A 36 -28.09 9.94 -25.75
CA GLU A 36 -27.70 8.71 -25.06
C GLU A 36 -26.17 8.60 -25.10
N VAL A 37 -25.52 8.63 -23.94
CA VAL A 37 -24.06 8.67 -23.85
C VAL A 37 -23.52 7.45 -23.13
N ILE A 38 -22.65 6.70 -23.82
CA ILE A 38 -21.95 5.53 -23.30
C ILE A 38 -20.48 5.93 -23.11
N TYR A 39 -19.96 5.83 -21.90
CA TYR A 39 -18.54 6.06 -21.62
C TYR A 39 -17.84 4.73 -21.37
N THR A 40 -16.85 4.38 -22.20
CA THR A 40 -16.18 3.07 -22.18
C THR A 40 -15.12 2.92 -21.08
N GLY A 41 -14.82 4.00 -20.34
CA GLY A 41 -13.75 4.01 -19.35
C GLY A 41 -12.37 4.32 -19.93
N LEU A 42 -11.35 4.25 -19.06
CA LEU A 42 -9.95 4.51 -19.38
C LEU A 42 -9.31 3.35 -20.15
N TRP A 43 -8.18 3.61 -20.80
CA TRP A 43 -7.26 2.62 -21.40
C TRP A 43 -7.88 1.64 -22.39
N GLN A 44 -8.75 2.14 -23.28
CA GLN A 44 -9.35 1.29 -24.29
C GLN A 44 -8.38 1.03 -25.45
N THR A 45 -8.37 -0.22 -25.94
CA THR A 45 -7.73 -0.54 -27.22
C THR A 45 -8.64 -0.13 -28.37
N ASN A 46 -8.09 0.04 -29.57
CA ASN A 46 -8.90 0.35 -30.75
C ASN A 46 -9.99 -0.71 -30.95
N GLU A 47 -9.67 -1.99 -30.81
CA GLU A 47 -10.63 -3.10 -30.95
C GLU A 47 -11.76 -3.04 -29.93
N ALA A 48 -11.47 -2.65 -28.67
CA ALA A 48 -12.48 -2.47 -27.64
C ALA A 48 -13.42 -1.30 -27.98
N VAL A 49 -12.87 -0.20 -28.51
CA VAL A 49 -13.68 0.94 -28.98
C VAL A 49 -14.55 0.56 -30.16
N ILE A 50 -14.02 -0.18 -31.15
CA ILE A 50 -14.80 -0.65 -32.30
C ILE A 50 -15.98 -1.51 -31.84
N ARG A 51 -15.74 -2.48 -30.93
CA ARG A 51 -16.82 -3.31 -30.38
C ARG A 51 -17.86 -2.48 -29.66
N ALA A 52 -17.46 -1.52 -28.83
CA ALA A 52 -18.40 -0.65 -28.13
C ALA A 52 -19.23 0.21 -29.11
N VAL A 53 -18.64 0.67 -30.21
CA VAL A 53 -19.35 1.42 -31.26
C VAL A 53 -20.37 0.53 -31.99
N GLU A 54 -20.00 -0.72 -32.26
CA GLU A 54 -20.86 -1.71 -32.93
C GLU A 54 -21.99 -2.18 -32.01
N ASP A 55 -21.68 -2.59 -30.77
CA ASP A 55 -22.64 -3.14 -29.80
C ASP A 55 -23.69 -2.11 -29.38
N GLU A 56 -23.33 -0.82 -29.33
CA GLU A 56 -24.21 0.26 -28.90
C GLU A 56 -24.99 0.93 -30.04
N ASP A 57 -24.77 0.52 -31.31
CA ASP A 57 -25.30 1.18 -32.52
C ASP A 57 -25.03 2.70 -32.49
N ALA A 58 -23.78 3.09 -32.27
CA ALA A 58 -23.42 4.50 -32.03
C ALA A 58 -23.55 5.37 -33.29
N ASP A 59 -24.13 6.56 -33.16
CA ASP A 59 -24.16 7.56 -34.24
C ASP A 59 -22.86 8.39 -34.24
N VAL A 60 -22.25 8.57 -33.06
CA VAL A 60 -21.05 9.40 -32.86
C VAL A 60 -20.05 8.69 -31.94
N LEU A 61 -18.77 8.74 -32.32
CA LEU A 61 -17.64 8.33 -31.49
C LEU A 61 -16.85 9.56 -31.04
N GLY A 62 -16.85 9.86 -29.75
CA GLY A 62 -16.00 10.90 -29.17
C GLY A 62 -14.76 10.31 -28.52
N ILE A 63 -13.59 10.67 -29.03
CA ILE A 63 -12.30 10.24 -28.49
C ILE A 63 -11.69 11.36 -27.66
N SER A 64 -11.18 11.04 -26.46
CA SER A 64 -10.34 11.95 -25.69
C SER A 64 -8.89 11.50 -25.70
N LEU A 65 -7.96 12.38 -26.13
CA LEU A 65 -6.52 12.12 -26.15
C LEU A 65 -5.70 13.32 -25.64
N LEU A 66 -5.02 13.12 -24.52
CA LEU A 66 -4.15 14.07 -23.83
C LEU A 66 -2.68 13.60 -23.82
N SER A 67 -2.41 12.39 -24.33
CA SER A 67 -1.08 11.77 -24.40
C SER A 67 -0.20 12.26 -25.56
N GLY A 68 -0.70 13.17 -26.40
CA GLY A 68 0.00 13.63 -27.62
C GLY A 68 0.15 12.57 -28.71
N ALA A 69 -0.43 11.38 -28.55
CA ALA A 69 -0.34 10.26 -29.48
C ALA A 69 -1.43 10.27 -30.58
N HIS A 70 -2.11 11.41 -30.79
CA HIS A 70 -3.24 11.54 -31.73
C HIS A 70 -2.87 11.19 -33.17
N MET A 71 -1.68 11.57 -33.63
CA MET A 71 -1.21 11.23 -34.99
C MET A 71 -0.86 9.75 -35.19
N SER A 72 -0.69 8.99 -34.11
CA SER A 72 -0.39 7.54 -34.18
C SER A 72 -1.64 6.71 -33.96
N LEU A 73 -2.50 7.10 -33.02
CA LEU A 73 -3.66 6.32 -32.61
C LEU A 73 -4.89 6.57 -33.50
N MET A 74 -5.13 7.82 -33.91
CA MET A 74 -6.32 8.15 -34.70
C MET A 74 -6.32 7.50 -36.10
N PRO A 75 -5.20 7.45 -36.85
CA PRO A 75 -5.21 6.76 -38.14
C PRO A 75 -5.55 5.27 -38.02
N LEU A 76 -5.03 4.61 -36.99
CA LEU A 76 -5.33 3.20 -36.73
C LEU A 76 -6.80 3.00 -36.38
N LEU A 77 -7.37 3.89 -35.57
CA LEU A 77 -8.79 3.83 -35.17
C LEU A 77 -9.73 4.09 -36.35
N ILE A 78 -9.46 5.11 -37.17
CA ILE A 78 -10.30 5.41 -38.35
C ILE A 78 -10.21 4.29 -39.38
N ASN A 79 -9.02 3.72 -39.62
CA ASN A 79 -8.88 2.56 -40.49
C ASN A 79 -9.67 1.36 -39.96
N ALA A 80 -9.59 1.09 -38.65
CA ALA A 80 -10.35 0.01 -38.02
C ALA A 80 -11.87 0.20 -38.14
N LEU A 81 -12.39 1.44 -37.98
CA LEU A 81 -13.81 1.76 -38.21
C LEU A 81 -14.24 1.45 -39.65
N ASN A 82 -13.42 1.85 -40.62
CA ASN A 82 -13.71 1.60 -42.04
C ASN A 82 -13.67 0.11 -42.39
N GLU A 83 -12.70 -0.64 -41.86
CA GLU A 83 -12.57 -2.08 -42.07
C GLU A 83 -13.77 -2.86 -41.51
N HIS A 84 -14.40 -2.37 -40.43
CA HIS A 84 -15.59 -2.97 -39.81
C HIS A 84 -16.92 -2.43 -40.38
N GLY A 85 -16.89 -1.61 -41.44
CA GLY A 85 -18.11 -1.04 -42.03
C GLY A 85 -18.77 0.08 -41.23
N LEU A 86 -18.10 0.57 -40.19
CA LEU A 86 -18.54 1.64 -39.28
C LEU A 86 -18.10 3.04 -39.73
N GLY A 87 -17.65 3.21 -40.98
CA GLY A 87 -17.22 4.51 -41.52
C GLY A 87 -18.32 5.58 -41.59
N HIS A 88 -19.58 5.20 -41.32
CA HIS A 88 -20.71 6.11 -41.19
C HIS A 88 -20.79 6.79 -39.81
N VAL A 89 -20.10 6.26 -38.79
CA VAL A 89 -20.08 6.80 -37.42
C VAL A 89 -19.21 8.04 -37.37
N LYS A 90 -19.77 9.15 -36.89
CA LYS A 90 -19.04 10.43 -36.89
C LYS A 90 -18.02 10.45 -35.75
N THR A 91 -16.73 10.54 -36.08
CA THR A 91 -15.67 10.57 -35.06
C THR A 91 -15.30 12.00 -34.70
N VAL A 92 -15.43 12.41 -33.44
CA VAL A 92 -14.93 13.69 -32.90
C VAL A 92 -13.78 13.44 -31.93
N LEU A 93 -12.88 14.40 -31.81
CA LEU A 93 -11.67 14.25 -31.02
C LEU A 93 -11.49 15.43 -30.06
N GLY A 94 -11.29 15.16 -28.77
CA GLY A 94 -11.03 16.16 -27.74
C GLY A 94 -9.66 15.95 -27.11
N GLY A 95 -8.91 17.03 -26.85
CA GLY A 95 -7.57 16.89 -26.28
C GLY A 95 -6.65 18.07 -26.50
N ILE A 96 -5.43 18.00 -25.92
CA ILE A 96 -4.36 18.97 -26.19
C ILE A 96 -3.74 18.60 -27.52
N ILE A 97 -4.32 19.10 -28.61
CA ILE A 97 -3.92 18.80 -29.99
C ILE A 97 -3.32 20.07 -30.60
N PRO A 98 -2.08 20.03 -31.12
CA PRO A 98 -1.47 21.17 -31.81
C PRO A 98 -2.33 21.64 -32.98
N GLU A 99 -2.48 22.96 -33.15
CA GLU A 99 -3.26 23.54 -34.26
C GLU A 99 -2.74 23.10 -35.64
N THR A 100 -1.45 22.76 -35.73
CA THR A 100 -0.81 22.24 -36.95
C THR A 100 -1.31 20.86 -37.37
N ASP A 101 -1.80 20.06 -36.43
CA ASP A 101 -2.14 18.65 -36.63
C ASP A 101 -3.64 18.47 -36.93
N ILE A 102 -4.47 19.43 -36.52
CA ILE A 102 -5.93 19.43 -36.74
C ILE A 102 -6.29 19.25 -38.23
N PRO A 103 -5.70 19.99 -39.19
CA PRO A 103 -6.06 19.84 -40.60
C PRO A 103 -5.74 18.45 -41.18
N GLU A 104 -4.71 17.77 -40.65
CA GLU A 104 -4.37 16.41 -41.10
C GLU A 104 -5.32 15.38 -40.49
N LEU A 105 -5.68 15.53 -39.21
CA LEU A 105 -6.70 14.70 -38.56
C LEU A 105 -8.07 14.81 -39.26
N GLU A 106 -8.47 16.03 -39.66
CA GLU A 106 -9.72 16.26 -40.39
C GLU A 106 -9.72 15.61 -41.78
N LYS A 107 -8.59 15.66 -42.51
CA LYS A 107 -8.44 14.94 -43.78
C LYS A 107 -8.51 13.42 -43.62
N MET A 108 -8.07 12.90 -42.47
CA MET A 108 -8.06 11.47 -42.17
C MET A 108 -9.43 10.92 -41.76
N GLY A 109 -10.44 11.77 -41.55
CA GLY A 109 -11.80 11.35 -41.21
C GLY A 109 -12.28 11.72 -39.81
N VAL A 110 -11.50 12.50 -39.05
CA VAL A 110 -11.98 13.12 -37.81
C VAL A 110 -12.88 14.30 -38.17
N ALA A 111 -14.13 14.28 -37.74
CA ALA A 111 -15.10 15.29 -38.14
C ALA A 111 -14.88 16.67 -37.50
N LYS A 112 -14.35 16.70 -36.27
CA LYS A 112 -13.99 17.93 -35.56
C LYS A 112 -13.03 17.65 -34.42
N VAL A 113 -12.10 18.56 -34.20
CA VAL A 113 -11.22 18.58 -33.03
C VAL A 113 -11.65 19.68 -32.06
N PHE A 114 -11.80 19.33 -30.78
CA PHE A 114 -12.14 20.24 -29.68
C PHE A 114 -10.94 20.37 -28.72
N THR A 115 -10.32 21.53 -28.70
CA THR A 115 -9.16 21.83 -27.84
C THR A 115 -9.59 22.43 -26.49
N PRO A 116 -8.71 22.45 -25.47
CA PRO A 116 -9.01 23.09 -24.19
C PRO A 116 -9.42 24.55 -24.38
N GLY A 117 -10.57 24.92 -23.82
CA GLY A 117 -11.17 26.26 -23.99
C GLY A 117 -12.38 26.28 -24.92
N THR A 118 -12.66 25.19 -25.66
CA THR A 118 -13.91 25.05 -26.41
C THR A 118 -15.12 25.15 -25.47
N PRO A 119 -16.08 26.06 -25.69
CA PRO A 119 -17.33 26.11 -24.93
C PRO A 119 -18.10 24.78 -24.99
N LEU A 120 -18.49 24.25 -23.83
CA LEU A 120 -19.21 22.98 -23.73
C LEU A 120 -20.51 22.91 -24.56
N PRO A 121 -21.34 23.99 -24.65
CA PRO A 121 -22.53 23.98 -25.51
C PRO A 121 -22.20 23.79 -27.00
N GLU A 122 -21.06 24.29 -27.47
CA GLU A 122 -20.63 24.17 -28.87
C GLU A 122 -20.41 22.71 -29.28
N ILE A 123 -19.90 21.89 -28.36
CA ILE A 123 -19.69 20.45 -28.58
C ILE A 123 -21.03 19.74 -28.78
N ALA A 124 -22.03 20.07 -27.95
CA ALA A 124 -23.37 19.49 -28.03
C ALA A 124 -24.11 19.96 -29.29
N GLU A 125 -24.04 21.25 -29.62
CA GLU A 125 -24.62 21.82 -30.85
C GLU A 125 -24.02 21.17 -32.09
N PHE A 126 -22.69 21.04 -32.17
CA PHE A 126 -22.02 20.40 -33.30
C PHE A 126 -22.50 18.96 -33.49
N ILE A 127 -22.59 18.16 -32.41
CA ILE A 127 -23.04 16.77 -32.49
C ILE A 127 -24.51 16.70 -32.94
N ASN A 128 -25.35 17.63 -32.47
CA ASN A 128 -26.77 17.66 -32.81
C ASN A 128 -27.04 18.07 -34.26
N ASP A 129 -26.35 19.10 -34.76
CA ASP A 129 -26.44 19.58 -36.14
C ASP A 129 -25.87 18.56 -37.12
N SER A 130 -24.77 17.92 -36.74
CA SER A 130 -24.08 16.91 -37.54
C SER A 130 -24.88 15.64 -37.76
N ALA A 131 -25.71 15.24 -36.80
CA ALA A 131 -26.59 14.08 -36.91
C ALA A 131 -27.82 14.36 -37.77
N LEU A 132 -28.16 15.64 -37.99
CA LEU A 132 -29.21 16.05 -38.93
C LEU A 132 -28.75 15.90 -40.39
N ASP A 133 -27.46 16.08 -40.70
CA ASP A 133 -26.91 15.89 -42.06
C ASP A 133 -26.92 14.43 -42.55
N ALA A 134 -26.89 13.46 -41.63
CA ALA A 134 -27.07 12.04 -41.96
C ALA A 134 -28.52 11.70 -42.38
N ILE A 135 -29.47 12.61 -42.13
CA ILE A 135 -30.86 12.57 -42.60
C ILE A 135 -30.96 13.57 -43.76
N GLY A 136 -30.51 13.14 -44.94
CA GLY A 136 -30.06 14.00 -46.03
C GLY A 136 -30.90 15.23 -46.37
N ILE A 137 -30.20 16.37 -46.47
CA ILE A 137 -30.51 17.51 -47.34
C ILE A 137 -29.18 18.07 -47.86
N HIS A 138 -29.00 18.11 -49.18
CA HIS A 138 -27.82 18.65 -49.88
C HIS A 138 -27.72 20.18 -49.79
N GLU A 139 -26.51 20.75 -49.73
CA GLU A 139 -25.96 21.66 -50.77
C GLU A 139 -24.50 22.09 -50.55
N CYS A 140 -23.81 22.37 -51.67
CA CYS A 140 -22.40 22.72 -51.82
C CYS A 140 -22.05 24.17 -51.43
N VAL A 141 -20.76 24.44 -51.22
CA VAL A 141 -19.89 25.42 -51.95
C VAL A 141 -18.64 25.73 -51.12
N GLY A 142 -17.45 25.54 -51.72
CA GLY A 142 -16.15 25.74 -51.04
C GLY A 142 -15.53 27.13 -51.19
N LYS A 143 -14.29 27.29 -50.68
CA LYS A 143 -13.17 28.02 -51.32
C LYS A 143 -11.88 27.97 -50.47
N HIS A 144 -10.76 28.03 -51.19
CA HIS A 144 -9.35 27.98 -50.77
C HIS A 144 -8.90 29.07 -49.77
N ALA A 145 -7.82 28.80 -49.03
CA ALA A 145 -6.58 29.61 -49.11
C ALA A 145 -5.37 28.92 -48.44
N SER A 146 -4.25 28.98 -49.15
CA SER A 146 -2.86 28.62 -48.81
C SER A 146 -2.22 29.48 -47.71
N PHE A 147 -1.17 28.99 -47.02
CA PHE A 147 0.17 29.62 -47.01
C PHE A 147 1.26 28.76 -46.35
N ARG A 148 2.48 28.87 -46.91
CA ARG A 148 3.76 28.27 -46.46
C ARG A 148 4.35 29.05 -45.28
N GLY A 149 5.15 28.38 -44.44
CA GLY A 149 6.09 29.06 -43.53
C GLY A 149 6.97 28.10 -42.72
N ASP A 150 8.18 27.88 -43.23
CA ASP A 150 9.31 27.14 -42.66
C ASP A 150 9.89 27.82 -41.40
N SER A 151 10.24 27.07 -40.35
CA SER A 151 11.55 27.21 -39.67
C SER A 151 11.75 26.23 -38.51
N ARG A 152 12.81 25.45 -38.66
CA ARG A 152 13.52 24.62 -37.68
C ARG A 152 13.78 25.31 -36.33
N LEU A 153 13.75 24.54 -35.24
CA LEU A 153 14.61 24.75 -34.06
C LEU A 153 15.02 23.39 -33.46
N ARG A 154 16.34 23.17 -33.41
CA ARG A 154 17.03 22.06 -32.71
C ARG A 154 17.12 22.40 -31.22
N TYR A 155 17.02 21.40 -30.35
CA TYR A 155 17.59 21.46 -29.00
C TYR A 155 18.61 20.33 -28.76
N SER A 156 19.66 20.73 -28.05
CA SER A 156 20.93 20.06 -27.80
C SER A 156 20.85 19.02 -26.68
N ARG A 157 21.63 17.94 -26.83
CA ARG A 157 21.98 16.99 -25.76
C ARG A 157 22.66 17.70 -24.59
N ALA A 158 22.36 17.24 -23.38
CA ALA A 158 23.16 17.45 -22.18
C ALA A 158 23.60 16.08 -21.65
N ASP A 159 24.92 15.91 -21.56
CA ASP A 159 25.60 14.74 -21.01
C ASP A 159 25.47 14.69 -19.48
N GLY A 160 25.30 13.48 -18.94
CA GLY A 160 25.19 13.23 -17.50
C GLY A 160 25.64 11.82 -17.11
N ILE A 161 26.97 11.66 -17.00
CA ILE A 161 27.70 10.77 -16.07
C ILE A 161 27.22 9.29 -15.98
N ALA A 162 27.76 8.44 -16.85
CA ALA A 162 27.79 6.98 -16.62
C ALA A 162 28.92 6.65 -15.63
N LYS A 163 28.60 5.94 -14.54
CA LYS A 163 29.59 5.30 -13.66
C LYS A 163 30.14 4.05 -14.36
N ASP A 164 31.46 3.96 -14.45
CA ASP A 164 32.19 2.78 -14.90
C ASP A 164 31.83 1.54 -14.06
N LEU A 165 31.02 0.66 -14.62
CA LEU A 165 30.81 -0.71 -14.14
C LEU A 165 31.95 -1.58 -14.70
N THR A 166 32.82 -2.03 -13.81
CA THR A 166 33.96 -2.91 -14.13
C THR A 166 33.48 -4.23 -14.75
N LEU A 167 33.80 -4.44 -16.02
CA LEU A 167 33.64 -5.72 -16.73
C LEU A 167 34.64 -6.75 -16.19
N SER A 168 34.22 -7.62 -15.28
CA SER A 168 34.96 -8.84 -14.92
C SER A 168 34.64 -9.94 -15.93
N THR A 169 35.65 -10.42 -16.67
CA THR A 169 35.51 -11.56 -17.57
C THR A 169 35.59 -12.88 -16.78
N HIS A 170 34.45 -13.35 -16.28
CA HIS A 170 34.32 -14.68 -15.66
C HIS A 170 34.09 -15.79 -16.71
N PRO A 171 34.51 -17.04 -16.43
CA PRO A 171 34.30 -18.17 -17.34
C PRO A 171 32.80 -18.44 -17.59
N ALA A 172 32.49 -19.10 -18.71
CA ALA A 172 31.13 -19.48 -19.08
C ALA A 172 30.42 -20.22 -17.92
N PRO A 173 29.12 -19.95 -17.67
CA PRO A 173 28.41 -20.52 -16.53
C PRO A 173 28.29 -22.06 -16.66
N PRO A 174 28.37 -22.81 -15.53
CA PRO A 174 28.20 -24.26 -15.53
C PRO A 174 26.88 -24.69 -16.18
N LEU A 175 26.92 -25.65 -17.10
CA LEU A 175 25.73 -26.24 -17.77
C LEU A 175 24.64 -26.70 -16.78
N GLN A 176 25.02 -27.08 -15.55
CA GLN A 176 24.07 -27.46 -14.50
C GLN A 176 23.18 -26.30 -14.04
N MET A 177 23.69 -25.06 -14.05
CA MET A 177 22.91 -23.87 -13.66
C MET A 177 21.82 -23.58 -14.71
N LEU A 178 22.18 -23.62 -15.99
CA LEU A 178 21.22 -23.42 -17.09
C LEU A 178 20.11 -24.49 -17.07
N ARG A 179 20.43 -25.75 -16.77
CA ARG A 179 19.43 -26.82 -16.65
C ARG A 179 18.37 -26.58 -15.57
N ARG A 180 18.66 -25.78 -14.56
CA ARG A 180 17.72 -25.45 -13.48
C ARG A 180 16.78 -24.29 -13.84
N CYS A 181 17.10 -23.51 -14.87
CA CYS A 181 16.25 -22.40 -15.32
C CYS A 181 15.06 -22.90 -16.15
N ARG A 182 13.86 -22.38 -15.86
CA ARG A 182 12.61 -22.75 -16.55
C ARG A 182 12.65 -22.44 -18.05
N LEU A 183 13.38 -21.38 -18.44
CA LEU A 183 13.58 -21.01 -19.85
C LEU A 183 14.30 -22.09 -20.66
N PHE A 184 15.04 -22.99 -20.02
CA PHE A 184 15.85 -24.00 -20.70
C PHE A 184 15.38 -25.44 -20.45
N GLN A 185 14.21 -25.61 -19.82
CA GLN A 185 13.62 -26.93 -19.63
C GLN A 185 13.28 -27.58 -20.97
N GLY A 186 13.64 -28.85 -21.11
CA GLY A 186 13.39 -29.65 -22.32
C GLY A 186 14.34 -29.37 -23.49
N ILE A 187 15.30 -28.44 -23.35
CA ILE A 187 16.33 -28.17 -24.37
C ILE A 187 17.41 -29.24 -24.33
N GLY A 188 17.87 -29.70 -25.50
CA GLY A 188 18.88 -30.76 -25.60
C GLY A 188 20.27 -30.30 -25.10
N PRO A 189 21.15 -31.22 -24.66
CA PRO A 189 22.48 -30.85 -24.14
C PRO A 189 23.34 -30.03 -25.11
N ALA A 190 23.26 -30.31 -26.42
CA ALA A 190 24.00 -29.59 -27.44
C ALA A 190 23.48 -28.15 -27.66
N GLU A 191 22.17 -27.93 -27.50
CA GLU A 191 21.56 -26.60 -27.60
C GLU A 191 21.78 -25.78 -26.32
N LEU A 192 21.74 -26.43 -25.16
CA LEU A 192 22.14 -25.83 -23.88
C LEU A 192 23.58 -25.34 -23.89
N GLN A 193 24.50 -26.09 -24.52
CA GLN A 193 25.87 -25.66 -24.71
C GLN A 193 25.97 -24.39 -25.57
N LYS A 194 25.19 -24.29 -26.65
CA LYS A 194 25.13 -23.07 -27.48
C LYS A 194 24.60 -21.86 -26.70
N ILE A 195 23.65 -22.07 -25.79
CA ILE A 195 23.15 -21.02 -24.90
C ILE A 195 24.25 -20.60 -23.91
N ALA A 196 24.94 -21.57 -23.30
CA ALA A 196 26.01 -21.32 -22.34
C ALA A 196 27.16 -20.48 -22.92
N GLU A 197 27.47 -20.67 -24.20
CA GLU A 197 28.51 -19.93 -24.92
C GLU A 197 28.09 -18.47 -25.24
N GLN A 198 26.80 -18.15 -25.17
CA GLN A 198 26.27 -16.83 -25.52
C GLN A 198 25.88 -15.96 -24.32
N VAL A 199 25.69 -16.54 -23.15
CA VAL A 199 25.40 -15.78 -21.92
C VAL A 199 26.68 -15.30 -21.24
N GLN A 200 26.64 -14.12 -20.60
CA GLN A 200 27.74 -13.60 -19.78
C GLN A 200 27.33 -13.59 -18.31
N HIS A 201 28.26 -13.92 -17.42
CA HIS A 201 28.01 -13.90 -15.99
C HIS A 201 28.22 -12.49 -15.42
N ARG A 202 27.28 -12.01 -14.61
CA ARG A 202 27.31 -10.69 -13.97
C ARG A 202 26.94 -10.82 -12.50
N HIS A 203 27.78 -10.26 -11.63
CA HIS A 203 27.53 -10.14 -10.21
C HIS A 203 26.99 -8.74 -9.90
N PHE A 204 25.99 -8.67 -9.04
CA PHE A 204 25.44 -7.42 -8.48
C PHE A 204 25.35 -7.55 -6.97
N ASP A 205 25.77 -6.51 -6.26
CA ASP A 205 25.65 -6.44 -4.81
C ASP A 205 24.19 -6.19 -4.41
N SER A 206 23.81 -6.60 -3.20
CA SER A 206 22.52 -6.21 -2.60
C SER A 206 22.33 -4.69 -2.62
N GLY A 207 21.19 -4.25 -3.15
CA GLY A 207 20.81 -2.85 -3.32
C GLY A 207 21.23 -2.24 -4.66
N ASP A 208 22.05 -2.93 -5.47
CA ASP A 208 22.47 -2.40 -6.77
C ASP A 208 21.29 -2.31 -7.74
N VAL A 209 21.21 -1.16 -8.42
CA VAL A 209 20.29 -0.97 -9.54
C VAL A 209 20.92 -1.58 -10.78
N ILE A 210 20.29 -2.63 -11.30
CA ILE A 210 20.74 -3.37 -12.50
C ILE A 210 20.46 -2.56 -13.76
N PHE A 211 19.25 -1.99 -13.85
CA PHE A 211 18.86 -0.98 -14.84
C PHE A 211 17.68 -0.16 -14.31
N ARG A 212 17.49 1.05 -14.84
CA ARG A 212 16.35 1.91 -14.52
C ARG A 212 15.30 1.89 -15.62
N ARG A 213 14.06 2.17 -15.22
CA ARG A 213 12.97 2.50 -16.15
C ARG A 213 13.42 3.62 -17.08
N GLU A 214 12.95 3.58 -18.32
CA GLU A 214 13.27 4.56 -19.36
C GLU A 214 14.72 4.54 -19.89
N GLU A 215 15.61 3.70 -19.36
CA GLU A 215 16.89 3.44 -20.00
C GLU A 215 16.70 2.60 -21.28
N PRO A 216 17.59 2.67 -22.28
CA PRO A 216 17.55 1.78 -23.44
C PRO A 216 17.66 0.31 -23.02
N GLY A 217 16.80 -0.56 -23.56
CA GLY A 217 16.87 -2.00 -23.29
C GLY A 217 17.74 -2.76 -24.27
N ASP A 218 18.99 -3.03 -23.92
CA ASP A 218 20.01 -3.65 -24.77
C ASP A 218 20.38 -5.10 -24.37
N SER A 219 19.97 -5.55 -23.19
CA SER A 219 20.19 -6.91 -22.69
C SER A 219 19.03 -7.43 -21.85
N MET A 220 18.88 -8.75 -21.75
CA MET A 220 18.01 -9.40 -20.77
C MET A 220 18.85 -10.18 -19.77
N PHE A 221 18.26 -10.44 -18.60
CA PHE A 221 18.94 -11.12 -17.51
C PHE A 221 18.15 -12.34 -17.06
N ILE A 222 18.88 -13.37 -16.67
CA ILE A 222 18.35 -14.59 -16.08
C ILE A 222 18.98 -14.73 -14.70
N VAL A 223 18.17 -14.93 -13.66
CA VAL A 223 18.66 -15.03 -12.29
C VAL A 223 19.30 -16.40 -12.09
N ALA A 224 20.62 -16.42 -11.99
CA ALA A 224 21.39 -17.64 -11.75
C ALA A 224 21.37 -18.00 -10.26
N GLN A 225 21.47 -16.99 -9.40
CA GLN A 225 21.36 -17.06 -7.93
C GLN A 225 21.01 -15.66 -7.38
N GLY A 226 20.27 -15.57 -6.28
CA GLY A 226 19.82 -14.29 -5.71
C GLY A 226 18.39 -13.93 -6.10
N ARG A 227 18.02 -12.66 -5.89
CA ARG A 227 16.67 -12.16 -6.17
C ARG A 227 16.69 -10.71 -6.65
N VAL A 228 15.88 -10.42 -7.65
CA VAL A 228 15.75 -9.08 -8.23
C VAL A 228 14.33 -8.55 -8.03
N LYS A 229 14.22 -7.33 -7.52
CA LYS A 229 12.96 -6.59 -7.40
C LYS A 229 12.77 -5.76 -8.67
N CYS A 230 11.63 -5.92 -9.34
CA CYS A 230 11.23 -5.05 -10.44
C CYS A 230 10.15 -4.07 -9.97
N VAL A 231 10.42 -2.78 -10.04
CA VAL A 231 9.50 -1.71 -9.62
C VAL A 231 9.22 -0.73 -10.74
N VAL A 232 8.05 -0.11 -10.71
CA VAL A 232 7.68 1.01 -11.58
C VAL A 232 7.51 2.22 -10.70
N GLU A 233 8.30 3.26 -10.96
CA GLU A 233 8.12 4.57 -10.34
C GLU A 233 6.89 5.23 -10.95
N GLN A 234 5.91 5.60 -10.12
CA GLN A 234 4.70 6.33 -10.47
C GLN A 234 4.98 7.84 -10.50
N GLU A 235 4.07 8.62 -11.10
CA GLU A 235 4.26 10.07 -11.34
C GLU A 235 4.34 10.92 -10.03
N ASP A 236 3.93 10.35 -8.90
CA ASP A 236 4.02 10.92 -7.55
C ASP A 236 5.35 10.64 -6.84
N GLY A 237 6.25 9.85 -7.47
CA GLY A 237 7.52 9.42 -6.89
C GLY A 237 7.43 8.15 -6.05
N GLU A 238 6.26 7.50 -5.98
CA GLU A 238 6.07 6.21 -5.31
C GLU A 238 6.48 5.03 -6.20
N PHE A 239 6.96 3.94 -5.60
CA PHE A 239 7.41 2.76 -6.34
C PHE A 239 6.40 1.61 -6.21
N GLU A 240 5.72 1.29 -7.31
CA GLU A 240 4.88 0.10 -7.40
C GLU A 240 5.73 -1.14 -7.70
N LEU A 241 5.65 -2.18 -6.86
CA LEU A 241 6.30 -3.46 -7.12
C LEU A 241 5.55 -4.23 -8.21
N LEU A 242 6.20 -4.48 -9.35
CA LEU A 242 5.64 -5.35 -10.39
C LEU A 242 5.81 -6.83 -10.04
N ASP A 243 7.04 -7.25 -9.74
CA ASP A 243 7.36 -8.64 -9.47
C ASP A 243 8.74 -8.81 -8.79
N TYR A 244 8.97 -10.00 -8.23
CA TYR A 244 10.28 -10.48 -7.82
C TYR A 244 10.75 -11.61 -8.74
N GLU A 245 11.95 -11.46 -9.29
CA GLU A 245 12.59 -12.51 -10.08
C GLU A 245 13.51 -13.32 -9.18
N GLU A 246 13.11 -14.56 -8.93
CA GLU A 246 13.87 -15.56 -8.18
C GLU A 246 14.80 -16.36 -9.10
N GLN A 247 15.62 -17.25 -8.51
CA GLN A 247 16.47 -18.18 -9.24
C GLN A 247 15.71 -18.92 -10.35
N GLY A 248 16.23 -18.81 -11.58
CA GLY A 248 15.63 -19.37 -12.79
C GLY A 248 14.56 -18.48 -13.44
N GLY A 249 14.20 -17.34 -12.83
CA GLY A 249 13.43 -16.25 -13.41
C GLY A 249 14.25 -15.42 -14.40
N HIS A 250 13.58 -14.50 -15.10
CA HIS A 250 14.21 -13.64 -16.10
C HIS A 250 13.46 -12.33 -16.26
N PHE A 251 14.18 -11.27 -16.61
CA PHE A 251 13.65 -9.92 -16.76
C PHE A 251 14.44 -9.10 -17.77
N GLY A 252 13.88 -7.95 -18.15
CA GLY A 252 14.45 -7.07 -19.18
C GLY A 252 14.27 -7.60 -20.61
N ASP A 253 13.51 -8.68 -20.78
CA ASP A 253 13.21 -9.33 -22.06
C ASP A 253 12.19 -8.57 -22.92
N LEU A 254 11.24 -7.87 -22.29
CA LEU A 254 10.20 -7.12 -23.01
C LEU A 254 10.77 -6.03 -23.93
N SER A 255 11.78 -5.30 -23.47
CA SER A 255 12.43 -4.26 -24.28
C SER A 255 13.20 -4.84 -25.47
N LEU A 256 13.67 -6.09 -25.39
CA LEU A 256 14.30 -6.78 -26.52
C LEU A 256 13.28 -7.29 -27.55
N LEU A 257 12.06 -7.59 -27.11
CA LEU A 257 11.01 -8.16 -27.96
C LEU A 257 10.17 -7.10 -28.66
N VAL A 258 9.74 -6.08 -27.92
CA VAL A 258 8.86 -5.01 -28.42
C VAL A 258 9.67 -3.82 -28.94
N GLY A 259 10.94 -3.72 -28.52
CA GLY A 259 11.78 -2.55 -28.75
C GLY A 259 11.41 -1.39 -27.81
N GLY A 260 12.36 -0.48 -27.59
CA GLY A 260 12.15 0.73 -26.79
C GLY A 260 12.87 0.71 -25.45
N LEU A 261 12.33 1.46 -24.49
CA LEU A 261 12.95 1.70 -23.20
C LEU A 261 12.56 0.62 -22.17
N ARG A 262 13.35 0.49 -21.10
CA ARG A 262 13.07 -0.38 -19.96
C ARG A 262 11.72 -0.01 -19.35
N THR A 263 10.87 -1.01 -19.14
CA THR A 263 9.50 -0.84 -18.61
C THR A 263 9.46 -0.69 -17.09
N SER A 264 10.54 -1.05 -16.40
CA SER A 264 10.65 -1.03 -14.94
C SER A 264 12.10 -0.78 -14.52
N THR A 265 12.29 -0.42 -13.26
CA THR A 265 13.60 -0.41 -12.60
C THR A 265 13.83 -1.76 -11.93
N ALA A 266 14.99 -2.37 -12.17
CA ALA A 266 15.37 -3.65 -11.59
C ALA A 266 16.50 -3.44 -10.56
N THR A 267 16.29 -3.92 -9.33
CA THR A 267 17.25 -3.77 -8.23
C THR A 267 17.52 -5.12 -7.58
N ALA A 268 18.79 -5.45 -7.34
CA ALA A 268 19.16 -6.64 -6.60
C ALA A 268 18.71 -6.52 -5.14
N VAL A 269 17.89 -7.45 -4.65
CA VAL A 269 17.42 -7.47 -3.25
C VAL A 269 18.53 -7.94 -2.32
N MET A 270 19.32 -8.87 -2.81
CA MET A 270 20.47 -9.49 -2.15
C MET A 270 21.62 -9.61 -3.16
N ASP A 271 22.80 -10.04 -2.73
CA ASP A 271 23.89 -10.34 -3.65
C ASP A 271 23.39 -11.36 -4.70
N THR A 272 23.44 -10.97 -5.97
CA THR A 272 22.73 -11.65 -7.06
C THR A 272 23.68 -11.92 -8.21
N GLU A 273 23.68 -13.17 -8.67
CA GLU A 273 24.37 -13.62 -9.87
C GLU A 273 23.38 -13.74 -11.03
N LEU A 274 23.67 -13.02 -12.11
CA LEU A 274 22.84 -12.93 -13.30
C LEU A 274 23.58 -13.48 -14.52
N LEU A 275 22.82 -14.09 -15.42
CA LEU A 275 23.26 -14.41 -16.77
C LEU A 275 22.69 -13.36 -17.72
N GLU A 276 23.56 -12.50 -18.23
CA GLU A 276 23.25 -11.45 -19.18
C GLU A 276 23.28 -11.98 -20.62
N LEU A 277 22.26 -11.64 -21.39
CA LEU A 277 22.15 -11.93 -22.81
C LEU A 277 21.86 -10.63 -23.57
N SER A 278 22.83 -10.17 -24.37
CA SER A 278 22.67 -8.96 -25.18
C SER A 278 21.69 -9.15 -26.33
N HIS A 279 21.14 -8.05 -26.84
CA HIS A 279 20.16 -8.01 -27.93
C HIS A 279 20.54 -8.90 -29.12
N ASP A 280 21.76 -8.78 -29.64
CA ASP A 280 22.21 -9.55 -30.81
C ASP A 280 22.30 -11.05 -30.53
N ARG A 281 22.74 -11.42 -29.33
CA ARG A 281 22.84 -12.82 -28.89
C ARG A 281 21.45 -13.40 -28.62
N PHE A 282 20.55 -12.59 -28.07
CA PHE A 282 19.15 -12.93 -27.89
C PHE A 282 18.46 -13.24 -29.23
N GLN A 283 18.58 -12.35 -30.23
CA GLN A 283 18.05 -12.61 -31.56
C GLN A 283 18.65 -13.87 -32.20
N SER A 284 19.97 -14.06 -32.09
CA SER A 284 20.65 -15.27 -32.56
C SER A 284 20.09 -16.54 -31.92
N LEU A 285 19.88 -16.55 -30.61
CA LEU A 285 19.30 -17.70 -29.90
C LEU A 285 17.83 -17.93 -30.26
N MET A 286 17.03 -16.88 -30.43
CA MET A 286 15.63 -16.98 -30.87
C MET A 286 15.51 -17.68 -32.24
N MET A 287 16.45 -17.42 -33.16
CA MET A 287 16.46 -18.04 -34.48
C MET A 287 17.10 -19.45 -34.50
N SER A 288 18.10 -19.70 -33.66
CA SER A 288 18.91 -20.92 -33.70
C SER A 288 18.48 -22.01 -32.73
N VAL A 289 17.70 -21.68 -31.70
CA VAL A 289 17.24 -22.63 -30.67
C VAL A 289 15.71 -22.51 -30.50
N PRO A 290 14.91 -23.26 -31.28
CA PRO A 290 13.44 -23.17 -31.24
C PRO A 290 12.85 -23.43 -29.85
N GLY A 291 13.48 -24.32 -29.06
CA GLY A 291 13.07 -24.62 -27.69
C GLY A 291 13.15 -23.41 -26.76
N PHE A 292 14.13 -22.53 -26.95
CA PHE A 292 14.29 -21.29 -26.18
C PHE A 292 13.15 -20.31 -26.50
N ALA A 293 12.88 -20.07 -27.79
CA ALA A 293 11.79 -19.19 -28.22
C ALA A 293 10.42 -19.67 -27.69
N ALA A 294 10.17 -20.98 -27.74
CA ALA A 294 8.93 -21.57 -27.22
C ALA A 294 8.80 -21.46 -25.70
N ASN A 295 9.89 -21.65 -24.95
CA ASN A 295 9.91 -21.49 -23.49
C ASN A 295 9.72 -20.02 -23.08
N LEU A 296 10.37 -19.09 -23.77
CA LEU A 296 10.21 -17.65 -23.53
C LEU A 296 8.77 -17.19 -23.80
N SER A 297 8.20 -17.56 -24.95
CA SER A 297 6.79 -17.25 -25.28
C SER A 297 5.82 -17.80 -24.24
N ARG A 298 6.03 -19.04 -23.76
CA ARG A 298 5.21 -19.60 -22.68
C ARG A 298 5.35 -18.79 -21.39
N SER A 299 6.57 -18.44 -21.02
CA SER A 299 6.81 -17.70 -19.77
C SER A 299 6.20 -16.29 -19.81
N LEU A 300 6.30 -15.59 -20.94
CA LEU A 300 5.61 -14.32 -21.17
C LEU A 300 4.09 -14.47 -21.15
N GLY A 301 3.57 -15.53 -21.77
CA GLY A 301 2.14 -15.86 -21.71
C GLY A 301 1.64 -16.08 -20.27
N PHE A 302 2.47 -16.68 -19.40
CA PHE A 302 2.16 -16.81 -17.98
C PHE A 302 2.22 -15.47 -17.23
N LYS A 303 3.23 -14.62 -17.50
CA LYS A 303 3.31 -13.27 -16.90
C LYS A 303 2.11 -12.41 -17.30
N LEU A 304 1.75 -12.39 -18.58
CA LEU A 304 0.59 -11.64 -19.11
C LEU A 304 -0.76 -12.15 -18.57
N ARG A 305 -0.92 -13.47 -18.37
CA ARG A 305 -2.11 -14.02 -17.68
C ARG A 305 -2.13 -13.68 -16.19
N GLY A 306 -0.98 -13.66 -15.52
CA GLY A 306 -0.84 -13.36 -14.10
C GLY A 306 -1.30 -11.95 -13.73
N HIS A 307 -1.02 -10.95 -14.57
CA HIS A 307 -1.42 -9.56 -14.35
C HIS A 307 -2.93 -9.29 -14.41
N THR A 308 -3.73 -10.25 -14.88
CA THR A 308 -5.20 -10.09 -14.92
C THR A 308 -5.92 -10.59 -13.67
N ASN A 309 -5.26 -11.30 -12.73
CA ASN A 309 -5.93 -11.70 -11.47
C ASN A 309 -5.08 -12.28 -10.31
N LYS A 310 -3.75 -12.15 -10.25
CA LYS A 310 -3.00 -12.62 -9.06
C LYS A 310 -1.84 -11.73 -8.65
N ARG A 311 -1.81 -11.39 -7.36
CA ARG A 311 -0.58 -10.96 -6.64
C ARG A 311 0.48 -12.07 -6.76
N PRO A 312 1.78 -11.73 -6.82
CA PRO A 312 2.86 -12.69 -7.05
C PRO A 312 2.85 -13.82 -6.02
N SER A 313 2.94 -15.08 -6.48
CA SER A 313 2.95 -16.26 -5.61
C SER A 313 4.32 -16.40 -4.95
N ARG A 314 4.44 -15.93 -3.70
CA ARG A 314 5.59 -16.24 -2.85
C ARG A 314 5.50 -17.71 -2.41
N ARG A 315 6.60 -18.45 -2.53
CA ARG A 315 6.71 -19.85 -2.07
C ARG A 315 6.43 -19.95 -0.56
N ARG A 316 5.89 -21.11 -0.14
CA ARG A 316 5.57 -21.43 1.25
C ARG A 316 6.82 -21.39 2.11
N SER A 317 6.75 -20.57 3.15
CA SER A 317 7.84 -20.29 4.08
C SER A 317 8.15 -21.53 4.90
N ALA A 318 9.42 -21.72 5.25
CA ALA A 318 9.76 -22.40 6.50
C ALA A 318 10.54 -21.49 7.42
N VAL A 319 10.01 -21.34 8.62
CA VAL A 319 10.67 -20.65 9.72
C VAL A 319 11.67 -21.61 10.33
N VAL A 320 12.97 -21.31 10.29
CA VAL A 320 13.95 -22.21 10.86
C VAL A 320 15.13 -21.56 11.56
N GLY A 321 15.30 -21.87 12.84
CA GLY A 321 16.55 -21.66 13.57
C GLY A 321 16.41 -20.95 14.92
N ILE A 322 15.51 -21.40 15.80
CA ILE A 322 15.35 -20.75 17.10
C ILE A 322 16.33 -21.31 18.14
N ILE A 323 17.56 -20.81 18.11
CA ILE A 323 18.58 -21.09 19.14
C ILE A 323 18.18 -20.37 20.42
N ASN A 324 17.31 -21.01 21.19
CA ASN A 324 16.77 -20.39 22.38
C ASN A 324 17.81 -20.33 23.47
N SER A 325 18.32 -19.14 23.72
CA SER A 325 19.25 -18.93 24.82
C SER A 325 18.55 -18.57 26.13
N THR A 326 17.29 -18.13 26.07
CA THR A 326 16.50 -17.74 27.24
C THR A 326 15.25 -18.62 27.41
N LEU A 327 14.73 -18.70 28.63
CA LEU A 327 13.49 -19.43 28.90
C LEU A 327 12.29 -18.84 28.15
N ARG A 328 12.30 -17.53 27.88
CA ARG A 328 11.21 -16.82 27.18
C ARG A 328 11.16 -17.15 25.70
N THR A 329 12.31 -17.16 25.03
CA THR A 329 12.37 -17.54 23.62
C THR A 329 11.88 -18.99 23.46
N GLN A 330 12.27 -19.89 24.37
CA GLN A 330 11.78 -21.28 24.41
C GLN A 330 10.25 -21.38 24.54
N ALA A 331 9.63 -20.50 25.33
CA ALA A 331 8.18 -20.50 25.53
C ALA A 331 7.39 -20.02 24.29
N LEU A 332 7.98 -19.12 23.47
CA LEU A 332 7.35 -18.63 22.24
C LEU A 332 7.41 -19.62 21.07
N VAL A 333 8.51 -20.36 20.95
CA VAL A 333 8.79 -21.23 19.79
C VAL A 333 7.66 -22.18 19.47
N LYS A 334 7.17 -22.88 20.51
CA LYS A 334 6.14 -23.90 20.34
C LYS A 334 4.83 -23.31 19.79
N PRO A 335 4.18 -22.34 20.47
CA PRO A 335 2.91 -21.80 19.98
C PRO A 335 3.06 -21.06 18.64
N LEU A 336 4.22 -20.48 18.35
CA LEU A 336 4.48 -19.88 17.04
C LEU A 336 4.60 -20.94 15.93
N ALA A 337 5.37 -22.01 16.15
CA ALA A 337 5.50 -23.10 15.19
C ALA A 337 4.15 -23.79 14.92
N GLU A 338 3.34 -24.02 15.96
CA GLU A 338 1.99 -24.56 15.82
C GLU A 338 1.09 -23.63 15.01
N ALA A 339 1.15 -22.30 15.23
CA ALA A 339 0.36 -21.33 14.47
C ALA A 339 0.76 -21.27 12.99
N LEU A 340 2.05 -21.29 12.68
CA LEU A 340 2.57 -21.30 11.31
C LEU A 340 2.18 -22.59 10.56
N VAL A 341 2.29 -23.74 11.22
CA VAL A 341 1.84 -25.02 10.65
C VAL A 341 0.34 -25.03 10.40
N HIS A 342 -0.46 -24.46 11.32
CA HIS A 342 -1.90 -24.32 11.12
C HIS A 342 -2.23 -23.41 9.93
N ALA A 343 -1.38 -22.42 9.68
CA ALA A 343 -1.46 -21.54 8.52
C ALA A 343 -0.88 -22.17 7.23
N GLY A 344 -0.37 -23.40 7.28
CA GLY A 344 0.06 -24.19 6.12
C GLY A 344 1.56 -24.13 5.79
N ASP A 345 2.38 -23.57 6.67
CA ASP A 345 3.83 -23.53 6.50
C ASP A 345 4.48 -24.87 6.88
N SER A 346 5.56 -25.22 6.17
CA SER A 346 6.55 -26.16 6.72
C SER A 346 7.34 -25.43 7.79
N VAL A 347 7.62 -26.00 8.94
CA VAL A 347 8.46 -25.33 9.96
C VAL A 347 9.53 -26.30 10.43
N GLU A 348 10.76 -25.82 10.59
CA GLU A 348 11.83 -26.59 11.21
C GLU A 348 12.38 -25.83 12.41
N VAL A 349 12.59 -26.49 13.53
CA VAL A 349 12.99 -25.83 14.78
C VAL A 349 14.31 -26.44 15.24
N LEU A 350 15.37 -25.65 15.24
CA LEU A 350 16.63 -25.99 15.89
C LEU A 350 16.55 -25.56 17.36
N THR A 351 16.64 -26.49 18.33
CA THR A 351 16.52 -26.15 19.76
C THR A 351 17.60 -26.83 20.61
N ASP A 352 18.04 -26.18 21.68
CA ASP A 352 18.95 -26.74 22.69
C ASP A 352 18.21 -27.32 23.91
N ARG A 353 16.89 -27.40 23.87
CA ARG A 353 16.07 -27.83 25.01
C ARG A 353 16.42 -29.27 25.44
N LYS A 354 16.62 -29.47 26.74
CA LYS A 354 16.96 -30.78 27.32
C LYS A 354 15.83 -31.82 27.23
N ARG A 355 14.57 -31.38 27.24
CA ARG A 355 13.37 -32.22 27.10
C ARG A 355 12.68 -31.87 25.79
N ALA A 356 12.55 -32.87 24.90
CA ALA A 356 11.73 -32.74 23.70
C ALA A 356 10.25 -32.56 24.09
N TRP A 357 9.53 -31.70 23.39
CA TRP A 357 8.07 -31.67 23.44
C TRP A 357 7.51 -32.62 22.37
N PRO A 358 6.38 -33.31 22.63
CA PRO A 358 5.72 -34.11 21.61
C PRO A 358 5.24 -33.19 20.48
N THR A 359 5.63 -33.50 19.25
CA THR A 359 5.12 -32.82 18.05
C THR A 359 3.78 -33.46 17.66
N GLN A 360 2.74 -32.66 17.42
CA GLN A 360 1.45 -33.16 16.93
C GLN A 360 1.40 -33.31 15.40
N GLY A 361 2.57 -33.34 14.74
CA GLY A 361 2.72 -33.39 13.28
C GLY A 361 2.77 -31.99 12.66
N GLY A 362 3.53 -31.85 11.57
CA GLY A 362 3.58 -30.64 10.73
C GLY A 362 4.86 -29.79 10.82
N TYR A 363 5.70 -29.98 11.83
CA TYR A 363 7.02 -29.31 11.92
C TYR A 363 8.10 -30.24 12.48
N LEU A 364 9.33 -30.04 12.00
CA LEU A 364 10.51 -30.81 12.41
C LEU A 364 11.17 -30.12 13.62
N VAL A 365 11.58 -30.90 14.61
CA VAL A 365 12.34 -30.38 15.77
C VAL A 365 13.65 -31.13 15.83
N GLU A 366 14.76 -30.42 15.58
CA GLU A 366 16.11 -30.96 15.73
C GLU A 366 16.73 -30.42 17.01
N ARG A 367 17.29 -31.33 17.82
CA ARG A 367 17.98 -30.98 19.05
C ARG A 367 19.47 -30.75 18.78
N ILE A 368 19.98 -29.60 19.20
CA ILE A 368 21.40 -29.32 19.27
C ILE A 368 21.95 -29.98 20.55
N PRO A 369 22.90 -30.93 20.46
CA PRO A 369 23.50 -31.56 21.63
C PRO A 369 24.21 -30.54 22.52
N ASP A 370 24.16 -30.75 23.84
CA ASP A 370 25.03 -30.04 24.78
C ASP A 370 26.47 -30.55 24.56
N SER A 371 27.30 -29.83 23.83
CA SER A 371 28.75 -30.09 23.83
C SER A 371 29.38 -29.48 25.07
N SER A 372 30.29 -30.21 25.71
CA SER A 372 31.09 -29.70 26.84
C SER A 372 32.10 -28.61 26.44
N ASP A 373 32.28 -28.39 25.13
CA ASP A 373 33.15 -27.40 24.52
C ASP A 373 32.31 -26.45 23.64
N GLY A 374 32.32 -25.14 23.94
CA GLY A 374 31.54 -24.11 23.25
C GLY A 374 31.87 -23.98 21.76
N SER A 375 33.12 -24.27 21.37
CA SER A 375 33.58 -24.27 19.97
C SER A 375 32.87 -25.33 19.11
N SER A 376 32.60 -26.50 19.71
CA SER A 376 31.91 -27.62 19.05
C SER A 376 30.40 -27.34 18.86
N ARG A 377 29.77 -26.57 19.75
CA ARG A 377 28.37 -26.17 19.65
C ARG A 377 28.14 -25.16 18.54
N SER A 378 28.97 -24.12 18.49
CA SER A 378 28.88 -23.08 17.46
C SER A 378 29.07 -23.60 16.05
N SER A 379 30.01 -24.52 15.86
CA SER A 379 30.25 -25.15 14.56
C SER A 379 29.07 -26.01 14.10
N LEU A 380 28.39 -26.71 15.00
CA LEU A 380 27.17 -27.46 14.67
C LEU A 380 25.99 -26.56 14.35
N VAL A 381 25.78 -25.50 15.15
CA VAL A 381 24.80 -24.44 14.87
C VAL A 381 25.03 -23.88 13.47
N ARG A 382 26.28 -23.56 13.12
CA ARG A 382 26.66 -23.02 11.82
C ARG A 382 26.33 -23.97 10.68
N GLN A 383 26.71 -25.24 10.79
CA GLN A 383 26.45 -26.26 9.78
C GLN A 383 24.94 -26.44 9.53
N ARG A 384 24.13 -26.35 10.58
CA ARG A 384 22.68 -26.45 10.44
C ARG A 384 22.06 -25.19 9.90
N LEU A 385 22.48 -24.02 10.39
CA LEU A 385 22.02 -22.74 9.87
C LEU A 385 22.34 -22.59 8.38
N SER A 386 23.51 -23.05 7.90
CA SER A 386 23.83 -23.01 6.46
C SER A 386 22.88 -23.89 5.62
N GLN A 387 22.58 -25.11 6.07
CA GLN A 387 21.64 -26.01 5.36
C GLN A 387 20.24 -25.41 5.27
N VAL A 388 19.84 -24.72 6.32
CA VAL A 388 18.53 -24.10 6.44
C VAL A 388 18.43 -22.87 5.55
N VAL A 389 19.43 -21.99 5.61
CA VAL A 389 19.45 -20.75 4.82
C VAL A 389 19.55 -21.06 3.31
N GLU A 390 20.17 -22.17 2.92
CA GLU A 390 20.17 -22.67 1.53
C GLU A 390 18.77 -23.04 1.00
N HIS A 391 17.78 -23.24 1.88
CA HIS A 391 16.46 -23.73 1.52
C HIS A 391 15.32 -22.78 1.88
N HIS A 392 15.60 -21.67 2.59
CA HIS A 392 14.58 -20.82 3.17
C HIS A 392 14.93 -19.33 3.08
N ASP A 393 13.93 -18.52 2.70
CA ASP A 393 14.06 -17.08 2.47
C ASP A 393 13.95 -16.24 3.76
N ARG A 394 13.30 -16.75 4.81
CA ARG A 394 12.98 -16.02 6.06
C ARG A 394 13.38 -16.82 7.28
N VAL A 395 14.06 -16.20 8.23
CA VAL A 395 14.67 -16.92 9.36
C VAL A 395 14.42 -16.20 10.68
N LEU A 396 13.91 -16.92 11.70
CA LEU A 396 13.74 -16.42 13.07
C LEU A 396 14.89 -16.91 13.95
N ILE A 397 15.61 -15.98 14.57
CA ILE A 397 16.89 -16.25 15.25
C ILE A 397 16.93 -15.59 16.63
N ASP A 398 17.28 -16.35 17.66
CA ASP A 398 17.79 -15.85 18.95
C ASP A 398 19.26 -16.24 19.04
N LEU A 399 20.17 -15.28 19.18
CA LEU A 399 21.60 -15.55 19.40
C LEU A 399 22.14 -14.84 20.64
N THR A 400 21.25 -14.49 21.56
CA THR A 400 21.57 -13.58 22.66
C THR A 400 22.72 -14.10 23.54
N GLN A 401 22.81 -15.41 23.82
CA GLN A 401 23.92 -15.98 24.60
C GLN A 401 25.02 -16.68 23.78
N SER A 402 24.80 -16.94 22.49
CA SER A 402 25.80 -17.66 21.66
C SER A 402 26.82 -16.70 21.00
N GLY A 403 26.56 -15.40 21.01
CA GLY A 403 27.45 -14.38 20.45
C GLY A 403 27.39 -14.31 18.92
N VAL A 404 28.12 -13.35 18.34
CA VAL A 404 28.27 -13.20 16.88
C VAL A 404 29.68 -13.61 16.48
N GLU A 405 29.79 -14.63 15.64
CA GLU A 405 31.06 -15.15 15.12
C GLU A 405 31.34 -14.66 13.70
N ASP A 406 32.60 -14.68 13.28
CA ASP A 406 33.10 -14.12 12.01
C ASP A 406 32.37 -14.61 10.73
N SER A 407 31.77 -15.80 10.74
CA SER A 407 31.09 -16.34 9.55
C SER A 407 29.58 -16.10 9.53
N LEU A 408 28.98 -15.74 10.66
CA LEU A 408 27.52 -15.55 10.75
C LEU A 408 27.02 -14.46 9.79
N PRO A 409 27.70 -13.30 9.64
CA PRO A 409 27.29 -12.28 8.67
C PRO A 409 27.14 -12.81 7.24
N LYS A 410 28.06 -13.70 6.80
CA LYS A 410 28.04 -14.28 5.45
C LYS A 410 26.91 -15.29 5.25
N LEU A 411 26.53 -15.99 6.32
CA LEU A 411 25.40 -16.91 6.27
C LEU A 411 24.08 -16.15 6.21
N LEU A 412 23.91 -15.14 7.08
CA LEU A 412 22.70 -14.33 7.12
C LEU A 412 22.50 -13.47 5.87
N ASP A 413 23.57 -13.22 5.12
CA ASP A 413 23.50 -12.49 3.86
C ASP A 413 22.65 -13.19 2.78
N GLN A 414 22.48 -14.51 2.92
CA GLN A 414 21.61 -15.30 2.04
C GLN A 414 20.13 -15.23 2.43
N CYS A 415 19.79 -14.65 3.59
CA CYS A 415 18.41 -14.45 4.02
C CYS A 415 17.83 -13.16 3.44
N GLU A 416 16.55 -13.20 3.10
CA GLU A 416 15.81 -11.99 2.70
C GLU A 416 15.39 -11.15 3.90
N GLU A 417 14.81 -11.83 4.90
CA GLU A 417 14.35 -11.23 6.16
C GLU A 417 14.89 -12.04 7.33
N ILE A 418 15.47 -11.34 8.30
CA ILE A 418 16.04 -11.89 9.52
C ILE A 418 15.22 -11.37 10.69
N TRP A 419 14.56 -12.27 11.40
CA TRP A 419 13.67 -11.94 12.51
C TRP A 419 14.39 -12.23 13.83
N TRP A 420 14.95 -11.19 14.44
CA TRP A 420 15.78 -11.30 15.62
C TRP A 420 14.96 -11.26 16.91
N LEU A 421 14.88 -12.39 17.62
CA LEU A 421 14.14 -12.50 18.87
C LEU A 421 14.94 -11.87 20.02
N VAL A 422 14.29 -11.00 20.80
CA VAL A 422 14.91 -10.25 21.90
C VAL A 422 14.13 -10.47 23.19
N ASP A 423 14.82 -10.99 24.19
CA ASP A 423 14.37 -10.95 25.59
C ASP A 423 14.84 -9.62 26.22
N PRO A 424 13.92 -8.76 26.71
CA PRO A 424 14.27 -7.48 27.34
C PRO A 424 15.29 -7.60 28.49
N LEU A 425 15.34 -8.73 29.19
CA LEU A 425 16.30 -8.97 30.28
C LEU A 425 17.76 -9.02 29.79
N PHE A 426 17.97 -9.32 28.50
CA PHE A 426 19.28 -9.48 27.90
C PHE A 426 19.55 -8.44 26.80
N VAL A 427 18.84 -7.31 26.84
CA VAL A 427 18.91 -6.24 25.81
C VAL A 427 20.34 -5.75 25.56
N GLU A 428 21.16 -5.61 26.61
CA GLU A 428 22.56 -5.17 26.47
C GLU A 428 23.42 -6.18 25.70
N THR A 429 23.16 -7.48 25.87
CA THR A 429 23.86 -8.52 25.13
C THR A 429 23.37 -8.60 23.70
N ALA A 430 22.06 -8.49 23.48
CA ALA A 430 21.47 -8.40 22.15
C ALA A 430 22.02 -7.18 21.37
N HIS A 431 22.11 -6.02 22.02
CA HIS A 431 22.68 -4.79 21.46
C HIS A 431 24.13 -4.99 21.03
N ARG A 432 24.97 -5.55 21.90
CA ARG A 432 26.37 -5.84 21.59
C ARG A 432 26.49 -6.78 20.40
N ASN A 433 25.71 -7.86 20.38
CA ASN A 433 25.73 -8.86 19.32
C ASN A 433 25.31 -8.24 17.97
N LEU A 434 24.17 -7.55 17.93
CA LEU A 434 23.69 -6.86 16.73
C LEU A 434 24.69 -5.81 16.25
N ASN A 435 25.23 -4.98 17.13
CA ASN A 435 26.23 -3.98 16.75
C ASN A 435 27.48 -4.63 16.14
N SER A 436 27.99 -5.72 16.73
CA SER A 436 29.12 -6.47 16.16
C SER A 436 28.79 -7.10 14.80
N LEU A 437 27.56 -7.60 14.61
CA LEU A 437 27.09 -8.12 13.31
C LEU A 437 27.06 -7.02 12.24
N LEU A 438 26.49 -5.86 12.59
CA LEU A 438 26.34 -4.72 11.68
C LEU A 438 27.68 -4.04 11.36
N GLN A 439 28.67 -4.09 12.26
CA GLN A 439 30.02 -3.63 11.96
C GLN A 439 30.70 -4.48 10.89
N VAL A 440 30.42 -5.78 10.83
CA VAL A 440 30.99 -6.68 9.81
C VAL A 440 30.22 -6.61 8.49
N ASN A 441 28.88 -6.57 8.55
CA ASN A 441 28.04 -6.40 7.37
C ASN A 441 26.90 -5.40 7.64
N PRO A 442 27.11 -4.10 7.35
CA PRO A 442 26.10 -3.07 7.56
C PRO A 442 24.82 -3.27 6.74
N LYS A 443 24.91 -3.97 5.58
CA LYS A 443 23.76 -4.24 4.70
C LYS A 443 22.70 -5.12 5.36
N LEU A 444 23.02 -5.81 6.46
CA LEU A 444 22.05 -6.61 7.22
C LEU A 444 21.04 -5.74 7.98
N ALA A 445 21.36 -4.47 8.27
CA ALA A 445 20.49 -3.59 9.05
C ALA A 445 19.07 -3.47 8.45
N SER A 446 18.97 -3.34 7.12
CA SER A 446 17.68 -3.20 6.42
C SER A 446 16.87 -4.49 6.38
N ARG A 447 17.49 -5.64 6.67
CA ARG A 447 16.85 -6.98 6.65
C ARG A 447 16.56 -7.55 8.04
N ILE A 448 17.10 -6.93 9.09
CA ILE A 448 16.88 -7.37 10.47
C ILE A 448 15.64 -6.69 11.05
N HIS A 449 14.64 -7.50 11.39
CA HIS A 449 13.43 -7.14 12.10
C HIS A 449 13.56 -7.57 13.56
N LEU A 450 13.28 -6.69 14.52
CA LEU A 450 13.33 -7.04 15.94
C LEU A 450 12.00 -7.66 16.39
N VAL A 451 12.06 -8.71 17.20
CA VAL A 451 10.89 -9.34 17.83
C VAL A 451 11.08 -9.37 19.34
N TRP A 452 10.47 -8.42 20.04
CA TRP A 452 10.51 -8.32 21.48
C TRP A 452 9.58 -9.34 22.13
N ILE A 453 10.08 -10.04 23.15
CA ILE A 453 9.32 -11.02 23.91
C ILE A 453 9.06 -10.48 25.32
N LEU A 454 7.87 -9.90 25.48
CA LEU A 454 7.43 -9.21 26.70
C LEU A 454 6.61 -10.16 27.59
N ARG A 455 6.73 -9.99 28.90
CA ARG A 455 5.78 -10.55 29.87
C ARG A 455 4.55 -9.66 29.98
N HIS A 456 3.43 -10.20 30.48
CA HIS A 456 2.24 -9.40 30.75
C HIS A 456 2.50 -8.22 31.72
N SER A 457 3.42 -8.40 32.68
CA SER A 457 3.85 -7.34 33.61
C SER A 457 4.70 -6.26 32.95
N GLU A 458 5.31 -6.56 31.80
CA GLU A 458 6.15 -5.64 31.04
C GLU A 458 5.27 -4.92 30.01
N ARG A 459 5.19 -3.59 30.12
CA ARG A 459 4.39 -2.80 29.20
C ARG A 459 5.11 -2.51 27.88
N PHE A 460 6.40 -2.16 27.95
CA PHE A 460 7.18 -1.68 26.80
C PHE A 460 8.59 -2.29 26.78
N PRO A 461 9.17 -2.49 25.58
CA PRO A 461 10.57 -2.85 25.44
C PRO A 461 11.50 -1.66 25.79
N PRO A 462 12.74 -1.91 26.25
CA PRO A 462 13.76 -0.87 26.43
C PRO A 462 14.11 -0.17 25.12
N ILE A 463 14.51 1.11 25.20
CA ILE A 463 14.83 1.93 24.01
C ILE A 463 16.21 1.58 23.39
N THR A 464 17.04 0.79 24.08
CA THR A 464 18.47 0.57 23.78
C THR A 464 18.75 -0.07 22.41
N LEU A 465 17.79 -0.69 21.72
CA LEU A 465 18.05 -1.27 20.38
C LEU A 465 17.60 -0.36 19.23
N TYR A 466 16.85 0.71 19.50
CA TYR A 466 16.26 1.55 18.45
C TYR A 466 17.27 2.54 17.84
N ASP A 467 18.45 2.69 18.44
CA ASP A 467 19.56 3.53 17.97
C ASP A 467 20.50 2.81 16.98
N LEU A 468 20.39 1.49 16.85
CA LEU A 468 21.23 0.68 15.94
C LEU A 468 20.89 0.83 14.45
N GLY A 469 19.84 1.58 14.09
CA GLY A 469 19.46 1.80 12.70
C GLY A 469 19.01 0.54 11.94
N VAL A 470 18.63 -0.51 12.66
CA VAL A 470 17.97 -1.70 12.08
C VAL A 470 16.61 -1.36 11.50
N ASN A 471 16.06 -2.24 10.65
CA ASN A 471 14.78 -2.05 9.98
C ASN A 471 13.73 -1.55 10.99
N PRO A 472 13.00 -0.47 10.67
CA PRO A 472 12.06 0.17 11.59
C PRO A 472 10.90 -0.73 12.02
N LEU A 473 10.66 -1.84 11.32
CA LEU A 473 9.63 -2.81 11.66
C LEU A 473 10.11 -3.70 12.81
N ASP A 474 9.65 -3.39 14.01
CA ASP A 474 9.79 -4.24 15.17
C ASP A 474 8.44 -4.73 15.72
N PHE A 475 8.45 -5.95 16.24
CA PHE A 475 7.27 -6.69 16.62
C PHE A 475 7.31 -7.00 18.11
N LYS A 476 6.18 -6.87 18.82
CA LYS A 476 6.10 -7.11 20.26
C LYS A 476 5.18 -8.29 20.54
N VAL A 477 5.75 -9.38 21.02
CA VAL A 477 5.04 -10.59 21.42
C VAL A 477 4.86 -10.61 22.93
N VAL A 478 3.63 -10.79 23.39
CA VAL A 478 3.33 -10.93 24.82
C VAL A 478 3.16 -12.40 25.15
N LEU A 479 3.97 -12.90 26.08
CA LEU A 479 3.88 -14.27 26.59
C LEU A 479 3.29 -14.29 28.00
N ASP A 480 2.41 -15.26 28.23
CA ASP A 480 1.98 -15.64 29.57
C ASP A 480 2.56 -17.01 29.95
N GLU A 481 3.62 -17.02 30.76
CA GLU A 481 4.35 -18.23 31.15
C GLU A 481 3.56 -19.10 32.15
N ASN A 482 2.50 -18.57 32.77
CA ASN A 482 1.84 -19.18 33.93
C ASN A 482 0.41 -19.69 33.69
N GLN A 483 -0.11 -19.61 32.46
CA GLN A 483 -1.47 -20.04 32.14
C GLN A 483 -1.50 -21.32 31.30
N SER A 484 -2.50 -22.18 31.55
CA SER A 484 -2.74 -23.39 30.77
C SER A 484 -3.31 -23.11 29.37
N GLU A 485 -3.96 -21.96 29.20
CA GLU A 485 -4.46 -21.47 27.92
C GLU A 485 -3.76 -20.14 27.56
N PRO A 486 -3.47 -19.90 26.27
CA PRO A 486 -2.85 -18.66 25.85
C PRO A 486 -3.80 -17.48 26.09
N SER A 487 -3.28 -16.42 26.71
CA SER A 487 -4.03 -15.18 26.94
C SER A 487 -4.47 -14.52 25.62
N LEU A 488 -5.48 -13.64 25.67
CA LEU A 488 -5.93 -12.89 24.49
C LEU A 488 -4.77 -12.12 23.82
N GLU A 489 -3.93 -11.47 24.61
CA GLU A 489 -2.76 -10.72 24.13
C GLU A 489 -1.71 -11.63 23.48
N GLN A 490 -1.52 -12.84 23.98
CA GLN A 490 -0.64 -13.83 23.36
C GLN A 490 -1.21 -14.32 22.02
N ARG A 491 -2.51 -14.63 21.94
CA ARG A 491 -3.16 -14.99 20.67
C ARG A 491 -3.08 -13.85 19.66
N LYS A 492 -3.35 -12.63 20.10
CA LYS A 492 -3.27 -11.40 19.31
C LYS A 492 -1.88 -11.18 18.73
N SER A 493 -0.85 -11.26 19.57
CA SER A 493 0.52 -11.05 19.11
C SER A 493 1.04 -12.17 18.21
N ILE A 494 0.72 -13.44 18.46
CA ILE A 494 1.12 -14.54 17.58
C ILE A 494 0.42 -14.45 16.22
N SER A 495 -0.89 -14.19 16.19
CA SER A 495 -1.64 -14.06 14.94
C SER A 495 -1.10 -12.93 14.06
N ARG A 496 -0.81 -11.79 14.66
CA ARG A 496 -0.18 -10.64 14.01
C ARG A 496 1.23 -10.97 13.48
N LEU A 497 2.02 -11.74 14.22
CA LEU A 497 3.36 -12.16 13.76
C LEU A 497 3.26 -13.08 12.54
N VAL A 498 2.34 -14.05 12.56
CA VAL A 498 2.08 -14.95 11.44
C VAL A 498 1.64 -14.16 10.20
N ARG A 499 0.68 -13.23 10.34
CA ARG A 499 0.25 -12.38 9.22
C ARG A 499 1.37 -11.53 8.66
N HIS A 500 2.26 -11.01 9.52
CA HIS A 500 3.42 -10.28 9.05
C HIS A 500 4.38 -11.20 8.25
N LEU A 501 4.64 -12.40 8.77
CA LEU A 501 5.42 -13.43 8.08
C LEU A 501 4.76 -13.96 6.80
N HIS A 502 3.48 -13.69 6.56
CA HIS A 502 2.76 -14.02 5.32
C HIS A 502 2.53 -12.80 4.41
N GLY A 503 2.79 -11.59 4.91
CA GLY A 503 2.43 -10.34 4.25
C GLY A 503 0.93 -10.16 4.07
N THR A 504 0.10 -10.67 4.98
CA THR A 504 -1.37 -10.54 4.99
C THR A 504 -1.79 -9.57 6.09
N ARG A 505 -1.13 -8.41 6.16
CA ARG A 505 -1.31 -7.46 7.25
C ARG A 505 -2.63 -6.72 7.12
N VAL A 506 -3.30 -6.55 8.26
CA VAL A 506 -4.57 -5.86 8.39
C VAL A 506 -4.38 -4.59 9.20
N GLY A 507 -4.65 -3.44 8.60
CA GLY A 507 -4.58 -2.13 9.24
C GLY A 507 -5.93 -1.68 9.82
N LEU A 508 -5.89 -0.87 10.89
CA LEU A 508 -7.06 -0.20 11.47
C LEU A 508 -6.90 1.32 11.43
N ALA A 509 -7.77 2.01 10.69
CA ALA A 509 -7.84 3.47 10.66
C ALA A 509 -8.98 3.97 11.57
N LEU A 510 -8.65 4.80 12.56
CA LEU A 510 -9.60 5.37 13.51
C LEU A 510 -9.85 6.85 13.22
N GLY A 511 -11.11 7.16 12.91
CA GLY A 511 -11.53 8.51 12.54
C GLY A 511 -11.58 9.54 13.66
N GLY A 512 -11.49 10.83 13.30
CA GLY A 512 -11.80 11.94 14.20
C GLY A 512 -13.30 12.09 14.50
N GLY A 513 -13.66 12.86 15.55
CA GLY A 513 -15.06 13.07 15.95
C GLY A 513 -15.34 13.55 17.38
N ALA A 514 -14.33 14.08 18.09
CA ALA A 514 -14.42 14.50 19.50
C ALA A 514 -15.13 13.48 20.41
N ALA A 515 -16.18 13.86 21.16
CA ALA A 515 -16.88 12.97 22.09
C ALA A 515 -17.38 11.67 21.43
N ARG A 516 -17.81 11.71 20.16
CA ARG A 516 -18.27 10.54 19.41
C ARG A 516 -17.20 9.46 19.27
N GLY A 517 -15.92 9.83 19.38
CA GLY A 517 -14.79 8.89 19.34
C GLY A 517 -14.77 7.85 20.44
N LEU A 518 -15.56 8.01 21.52
CA LEU A 518 -15.72 6.97 22.54
C LEU A 518 -16.38 5.69 21.97
N ALA A 519 -17.10 5.80 20.84
CA ALA A 519 -17.59 4.64 20.11
C ALA A 519 -16.46 3.73 19.59
N HIS A 520 -15.26 4.26 19.32
CA HIS A 520 -14.11 3.44 18.91
C HIS A 520 -13.76 2.37 19.93
N LEU A 521 -13.88 2.67 21.23
CA LEU A 521 -13.60 1.69 22.28
C LEU A 521 -14.63 0.55 22.30
N GLY A 522 -15.89 0.84 21.98
CA GLY A 522 -16.91 -0.18 21.79
C GLY A 522 -16.64 -1.08 20.59
N VAL A 523 -16.23 -0.48 19.47
CA VAL A 523 -15.81 -1.23 18.27
C VAL A 523 -14.64 -2.14 18.59
N LEU A 524 -13.58 -1.61 19.22
CA LEU A 524 -12.40 -2.38 19.63
C LEU A 524 -12.76 -3.52 20.59
N ARG A 525 -13.70 -3.29 21.53
CA ARG A 525 -14.20 -4.31 22.47
C ARG A 525 -14.88 -5.48 21.76
N ALA A 526 -15.77 -5.20 20.80
CA ALA A 526 -16.41 -6.23 19.99
C ALA A 526 -15.39 -7.02 19.16
N LEU A 527 -14.46 -6.31 18.50
CA LEU A 527 -13.44 -6.93 17.65
C LEU A 527 -12.48 -7.82 18.44
N ASP A 528 -12.04 -7.39 19.63
CA ASP A 528 -11.22 -8.21 20.53
C ASP A 528 -11.94 -9.49 20.96
N ARG A 529 -13.24 -9.42 21.27
CA ARG A 529 -14.07 -10.59 21.62
C ARG A 529 -14.26 -11.54 20.45
N ALA A 530 -14.37 -11.02 19.24
CA ALA A 530 -14.46 -11.80 18.01
C ALA A 530 -13.10 -12.39 17.57
N GLY A 531 -12.00 -12.01 18.21
CA GLY A 531 -10.65 -12.46 17.84
C GLY A 531 -10.12 -11.80 16.58
N ILE A 532 -10.64 -10.62 16.20
CA ILE A 532 -10.17 -9.84 15.06
C ILE A 532 -9.10 -8.87 15.53
N PHE A 533 -7.88 -9.03 15.03
CA PHE A 533 -6.72 -8.26 15.45
C PHE A 533 -6.14 -7.44 14.29
N PHE A 534 -5.37 -6.41 14.63
CA PHE A 534 -4.78 -5.47 13.66
C PHE A 534 -3.27 -5.39 13.80
N ASP A 535 -2.58 -5.26 12.67
CA ASP A 535 -1.12 -5.23 12.58
C ASP A 535 -0.56 -3.82 12.72
N HIS A 536 -1.30 -2.84 12.20
CA HIS A 536 -1.01 -1.40 12.30
C HIS A 536 -2.26 -0.61 12.68
N ILE A 537 -2.08 0.48 13.40
CA ILE A 537 -3.16 1.41 13.75
C ILE A 537 -2.78 2.81 13.29
N ALA A 538 -3.71 3.49 12.64
CA ALA A 538 -3.61 4.90 12.29
C ALA A 538 -4.78 5.65 12.92
N GLY A 539 -4.53 6.83 13.49
CA GLY A 539 -5.59 7.59 14.14
C GLY A 539 -5.50 9.09 13.91
N THR A 540 -6.66 9.72 13.80
CA THR A 540 -6.80 11.18 13.72
C THR A 540 -7.62 11.71 14.88
N SER A 541 -7.17 12.80 15.52
CA SER A 541 -7.90 13.45 16.62
C SER A 541 -8.21 12.47 17.75
N VAL A 542 -9.47 12.35 18.17
CA VAL A 542 -9.90 11.34 19.14
C VAL A 542 -9.55 9.90 18.71
N GLY A 543 -9.53 9.60 17.41
CA GLY A 543 -9.06 8.33 16.89
C GLY A 543 -7.57 8.08 17.18
N ALA A 544 -6.74 9.14 17.15
CA ALA A 544 -5.34 9.07 17.57
C ALA A 544 -5.23 8.80 19.08
N LEU A 545 -6.06 9.45 19.90
CA LEU A 545 -6.10 9.22 21.34
C LEU A 545 -6.49 7.77 21.69
N MET A 546 -7.61 7.29 21.13
CA MET A 546 -8.09 5.91 21.37
C MET A 546 -7.12 4.86 20.80
N GLY A 547 -6.63 5.12 19.58
CA GLY A 547 -5.66 4.27 18.90
C GLY A 547 -4.35 4.16 19.66
N ALA A 548 -3.82 5.28 20.18
CA ALA A 548 -2.60 5.29 20.99
C ALA A 548 -2.78 4.49 22.28
N SER A 549 -3.88 4.67 23.00
CA SER A 549 -4.16 3.89 24.22
C SER A 549 -4.23 2.39 23.94
N TYR A 550 -4.98 1.99 22.90
CA TYR A 550 -5.11 0.59 22.53
C TYR A 550 -3.78 -0.01 22.02
N ALA A 551 -3.03 0.73 21.19
CA ALA A 551 -1.71 0.34 20.70
C ALA A 551 -0.67 0.23 21.82
N ALA A 552 -0.78 1.07 22.86
CA ALA A 552 0.01 1.00 24.08
C ALA A 552 -0.32 -0.23 24.96
N GLY A 553 -1.36 -0.99 24.63
CA GLY A 553 -1.75 -2.22 25.33
C GLY A 553 -2.85 -2.05 26.36
N TRP A 554 -3.63 -0.97 26.30
CA TRP A 554 -4.79 -0.79 27.16
C TRP A 554 -5.95 -1.65 26.68
N THR A 555 -6.69 -2.26 27.61
CA THR A 555 -7.97 -2.89 27.26
C THR A 555 -9.01 -1.80 26.96
N PRO A 556 -9.93 -2.03 26.02
CA PRO A 556 -10.98 -1.06 25.70
C PRO A 556 -11.82 -0.66 26.94
N GLU A 557 -12.07 -1.58 27.86
CA GLU A 557 -12.80 -1.31 29.11
C GLU A 557 -12.02 -0.38 30.04
N ASN A 558 -10.72 -0.63 30.24
CA ASN A 558 -9.89 0.22 31.07
C ASN A 558 -9.78 1.61 30.46
N ALA A 559 -9.58 1.70 29.14
CA ALA A 559 -9.57 2.97 28.43
C ALA A 559 -10.90 3.73 28.62
N LEU A 560 -12.03 3.04 28.46
CA LEU A 560 -13.36 3.65 28.60
C LEU A 560 -13.59 4.17 30.00
N GLU A 561 -13.24 3.41 31.04
CA GLU A 561 -13.38 3.84 32.43
C GLU A 561 -12.57 5.12 32.70
N HIS A 562 -11.30 5.14 32.28
CA HIS A 562 -10.42 6.29 32.50
C HIS A 562 -10.89 7.53 31.72
N PHE A 563 -11.23 7.38 30.44
CA PHE A 563 -11.71 8.51 29.64
C PHE A 563 -13.08 9.01 30.12
N ALA A 564 -13.98 8.12 30.56
CA ALA A 564 -15.24 8.52 31.15
C ALA A 564 -15.04 9.36 32.42
N GLN A 565 -14.07 8.98 33.27
CA GLN A 565 -13.74 9.74 34.48
C GLN A 565 -13.08 11.09 34.17
N GLU A 566 -12.10 11.10 33.26
CA GLU A 566 -11.28 12.29 32.97
C GLU A 566 -11.96 13.32 32.09
N LEU A 567 -12.91 12.91 31.24
CA LEU A 567 -13.64 13.77 30.29
C LEU A 567 -14.99 14.22 30.82
N THR A 568 -15.48 13.65 31.92
CA THR A 568 -16.73 14.11 32.55
C THR A 568 -16.49 15.37 33.39
N PRO A 569 -17.20 16.48 33.10
CA PRO A 569 -17.04 17.71 33.88
C PRO A 569 -17.41 17.52 35.36
N PRO A 570 -16.76 18.23 36.29
CA PRO A 570 -17.16 18.25 37.70
C PRO A 570 -18.64 18.62 37.86
N TRP A 571 -19.28 18.06 38.90
CA TRP A 571 -20.74 18.15 39.08
C TRP A 571 -21.30 19.58 39.06
N LEU A 572 -20.54 20.56 39.56
CA LEU A 572 -20.91 21.98 39.56
C LEU A 572 -20.98 22.55 38.14
N VAL A 573 -20.03 22.18 37.28
CA VAL A 573 -19.94 22.65 35.90
C VAL A 573 -21.05 22.01 35.07
N ARG A 574 -21.40 20.74 35.34
CA ARG A 574 -22.48 20.02 34.65
C ARG A 574 -23.88 20.63 34.88
N LYS A 575 -24.08 21.42 35.94
CA LYS A 575 -25.35 22.12 36.19
C LYS A 575 -25.53 23.38 35.32
N LEU A 576 -24.50 23.82 34.61
CA LEU A 576 -24.56 24.97 33.72
C LEU A 576 -25.07 24.56 32.33
N PRO A 577 -25.94 25.35 31.68
CA PRO A 577 -26.51 25.03 30.35
C PRO A 577 -25.48 24.77 29.24
N THR A 578 -24.27 25.32 29.36
CA THR A 578 -23.14 25.14 28.44
C THR A 578 -21.91 24.52 29.13
N GLY A 579 -22.13 23.80 30.24
CA GLY A 579 -21.09 23.29 31.11
C GLY A 579 -20.07 22.38 30.43
N ASN A 580 -20.53 21.48 29.57
CA ASN A 580 -19.66 20.55 28.84
C ASN A 580 -18.72 21.29 27.87
N GLY A 581 -19.28 22.21 27.05
CA GLY A 581 -18.49 23.04 26.15
C GLY A 581 -17.53 23.98 26.89
N PHE A 582 -17.96 24.56 28.01
CA PHE A 582 -17.11 25.39 28.88
C PHE A 582 -15.95 24.58 29.48
N TYR A 583 -16.23 23.36 29.96
CA TYR A 583 -15.21 22.47 30.50
C TYR A 583 -14.16 22.10 29.44
N MET A 584 -14.60 21.73 28.23
CA MET A 584 -13.71 21.44 27.12
C MET A 584 -12.87 22.65 26.73
N TRP A 585 -13.48 23.83 26.64
CA TRP A 585 -12.76 25.07 26.38
C TRP A 585 -11.70 25.34 27.45
N CYS A 586 -12.03 25.17 28.74
CA CYS A 586 -11.05 25.27 29.83
C CYS A 586 -9.93 24.23 29.71
N MET A 587 -10.23 22.99 29.31
CA MET A 587 -9.22 21.95 29.15
C MET A 587 -8.18 22.31 28.08
N TYR A 588 -8.63 22.80 26.93
CA TYR A 588 -7.75 23.24 25.85
C TYR A 588 -6.97 24.51 26.24
N MET A 589 -7.65 25.51 26.79
CA MET A 589 -7.01 26.79 27.15
C MET A 589 -5.99 26.68 28.28
N LEU A 590 -6.18 25.73 29.21
CA LEU A 590 -5.27 25.50 30.34
C LEU A 590 -4.18 24.45 30.03
N ASN A 591 -4.07 24.00 28.77
CA ASN A 591 -3.18 22.91 28.35
C ASN A 591 -3.28 21.67 29.26
N ALA A 592 -4.50 21.34 29.69
CA ALA A 592 -4.72 20.33 30.72
C ALA A 592 -4.57 18.90 30.19
N TRP A 593 -4.61 18.72 28.86
CA TRP A 593 -4.51 17.42 28.19
C TRP A 593 -3.16 16.74 28.43
N ASP A 594 -2.06 17.49 28.37
CA ASP A 594 -0.73 16.97 28.72
C ASP A 594 -0.74 16.32 30.10
N ARG A 595 -1.14 17.09 31.13
CA ARG A 595 -1.22 16.63 32.52
C ARG A 595 -2.17 15.45 32.71
N LYS A 596 -3.18 15.30 31.87
CA LYS A 596 -4.14 14.18 31.93
C LYS A 596 -3.62 12.94 31.22
N LEU A 597 -2.89 13.06 30.12
CA LEU A 597 -2.36 11.92 29.36
C LEU A 597 -1.02 11.41 29.91
N ARG A 598 -0.19 12.31 30.46
CA ARG A 598 1.14 11.97 31.02
C ARG A 598 1.12 10.90 32.13
N PRO A 599 0.13 10.86 33.05
CA PRO A 599 0.03 9.77 34.02
C PRO A 599 -0.22 8.38 33.42
N TYR A 600 -0.65 8.33 32.15
CA TYR A 600 -1.15 7.13 31.48
C TYR A 600 -0.22 6.64 30.38
N LEU A 601 0.24 7.56 29.53
CA LEU A 601 1.22 7.33 28.46
C LEU A 601 2.65 7.65 28.91
N HIS A 602 2.85 8.15 30.13
CA HIS A 602 4.16 8.46 30.71
C HIS A 602 5.06 9.26 29.74
N GLU A 603 6.36 8.96 29.71
CA GLU A 603 7.31 9.47 28.70
C GLU A 603 7.57 8.40 27.63
N TYR A 604 6.55 7.61 27.31
CA TYR A 604 6.69 6.51 26.35
C TYR A 604 6.78 7.04 24.93
N ARG A 605 7.56 6.33 24.12
CA ARG A 605 7.72 6.62 22.71
C ARG A 605 6.81 5.74 21.86
N ILE A 606 6.28 6.27 20.76
CA ILE A 606 5.34 5.56 19.88
C ILE A 606 5.94 4.24 19.39
N GLU A 607 7.22 4.24 19.03
CA GLU A 607 7.92 3.04 18.58
C GLU A 607 7.99 1.93 19.64
N GLN A 608 7.76 2.22 20.92
CA GLN A 608 7.73 1.20 21.97
C GLN A 608 6.38 0.46 22.03
N PHE A 609 5.32 1.01 21.44
CA PHE A 609 3.96 0.45 21.53
C PHE A 609 3.88 -1.01 21.09
N ARG A 610 2.90 -1.74 21.67
CA ARG A 610 2.67 -3.17 21.37
C ARG A 610 2.19 -3.38 19.94
N ILE A 611 1.48 -2.39 19.42
CA ILE A 611 1.03 -2.33 18.02
C ILE A 611 1.66 -1.08 17.40
N PRO A 612 2.32 -1.20 16.24
CA PRO A 612 2.72 -0.04 15.45
C PRO A 612 1.57 0.94 15.28
N PHE A 613 1.83 2.20 15.63
CA PHE A 613 0.84 3.26 15.68
C PHE A 613 1.33 4.48 14.93
N CYS A 614 0.43 5.15 14.22
CA CYS A 614 0.68 6.48 13.68
C CYS A 614 -0.46 7.43 14.02
N SER A 615 -0.11 8.67 14.35
CA SER A 615 -1.06 9.76 14.56
C SER A 615 -0.92 10.82 13.48
N VAL A 616 -2.05 11.46 13.16
CA VAL A 616 -2.14 12.42 12.08
C VAL A 616 -2.43 13.81 12.60
N ALA A 617 -1.61 14.77 12.19
CA ALA A 617 -1.79 16.21 12.41
C ALA A 617 -1.68 16.95 11.07
N VAL A 618 -1.94 18.25 11.08
CA VAL A 618 -1.74 19.14 9.92
C VAL A 618 -0.82 20.27 10.30
N ASP A 619 0.19 20.53 9.48
CA ASP A 619 0.98 21.74 9.57
C ASP A 619 0.31 22.88 8.79
N LEU A 620 -0.11 23.92 9.51
CA LEU A 620 -0.76 25.09 8.94
C LEU A 620 0.18 25.98 8.13
N ILE A 621 1.50 25.83 8.26
CA ILE A 621 2.47 26.61 7.49
C ILE A 621 2.60 26.04 6.09
N SER A 622 2.89 24.74 5.97
CA SER A 622 3.00 24.05 4.67
C SER A 622 1.65 23.68 4.06
N GLY A 623 0.59 23.53 4.88
CA GLY A 623 -0.70 23.00 4.45
C GLY A 623 -0.68 21.49 4.21
N SER A 624 0.31 20.78 4.75
CA SER A 624 0.52 19.35 4.54
C SER A 624 0.15 18.51 5.75
N VAL A 625 -0.18 17.24 5.50
CA VAL A 625 -0.38 16.24 6.55
C VAL A 625 0.96 15.93 7.20
N VAL A 626 0.98 15.89 8.54
CA VAL A 626 2.12 15.49 9.36
C VAL A 626 1.78 14.18 10.05
N VAL A 627 2.60 13.16 9.82
CA VAL A 627 2.42 11.84 10.42
C VAL A 627 3.47 11.64 11.50
N ARG A 628 3.04 11.23 12.70
CA ARG A 628 3.93 10.84 13.79
C ARG A 628 3.81 9.35 14.04
N ASP A 629 4.87 8.61 13.73
CA ASP A 629 5.04 7.17 14.01
C ASP A 629 6.17 6.90 15.01
N ARG A 630 6.85 7.96 15.48
CA ARG A 630 7.99 7.92 16.42
C ARG A 630 7.99 9.14 17.33
N GLY A 631 8.70 9.03 18.45
CA GLY A 631 8.88 10.11 19.42
C GLY A 631 7.88 10.05 20.58
N ASP A 632 7.79 11.11 21.39
CA ASP A 632 6.93 11.15 22.58
C ASP A 632 5.45 10.95 22.20
N ALA A 633 4.83 9.93 22.80
CA ALA A 633 3.48 9.53 22.44
C ALA A 633 2.43 10.57 22.84
N VAL A 634 2.62 11.24 23.99
CA VAL A 634 1.69 12.28 24.44
C VAL A 634 1.75 13.46 23.48
N ASP A 635 2.95 13.90 23.11
CA ASP A 635 3.16 14.99 22.16
C ASP A 635 2.49 14.74 20.81
N ALA A 636 2.62 13.53 20.26
CA ALA A 636 2.00 13.16 19.00
C ALA A 636 0.46 13.16 19.07
N VAL A 637 -0.09 12.64 20.16
CA VAL A 637 -1.54 12.70 20.40
C VAL A 637 -2.01 14.16 20.60
N LEU A 638 -1.27 14.97 21.35
CA LEU A 638 -1.58 16.39 21.59
C LEU A 638 -1.64 17.20 20.30
N GLU A 639 -0.68 16.98 19.38
CA GLU A 639 -0.69 17.58 18.04
C GLU A 639 -1.96 17.19 17.27
N SER A 640 -2.34 15.91 17.32
CA SER A 640 -3.49 15.37 16.59
C SER A 640 -4.84 15.82 17.13
N ILE A 641 -4.98 16.06 18.45
CA ILE A 641 -6.26 16.50 19.07
C ILE A 641 -6.41 18.03 19.16
N ASN A 642 -5.49 18.78 18.54
CA ASN A 642 -5.41 20.23 18.69
C ASN A 642 -6.43 20.98 17.80
N LEU A 643 -7.69 21.03 18.27
CA LEU A 643 -8.83 21.55 17.52
C LEU A 643 -8.68 23.03 17.11
N PRO A 644 -8.76 23.35 15.79
CA PRO A 644 -8.73 24.72 15.30
C PRO A 644 -9.83 25.60 15.91
N GLY A 645 -9.48 26.83 16.30
CA GLY A 645 -10.42 27.82 16.83
C GLY A 645 -10.78 27.65 18.32
N ILE A 646 -10.50 26.49 18.92
CA ILE A 646 -10.63 26.25 20.37
C ILE A 646 -9.27 26.36 21.05
N SER A 647 -8.24 25.78 20.44
CA SER A 647 -6.86 25.79 20.94
C SER A 647 -5.95 26.60 20.01
N ARG A 648 -4.80 27.02 20.53
CA ARG A 648 -3.74 27.64 19.72
C ARG A 648 -2.97 26.55 18.97
N PRO A 649 -2.49 26.80 17.73
CA PRO A 649 -1.63 25.84 17.04
C PRO A 649 -0.38 25.56 17.88
N ILE A 650 0.05 24.30 17.90
CA ILE A 650 1.26 23.88 18.60
C ILE A 650 2.45 24.22 17.69
N LEU A 651 3.34 25.09 18.15
CA LEU A 651 4.54 25.46 17.41
C LEU A 651 5.68 24.52 17.78
N ARG A 652 6.11 23.66 16.84
CA ARG A 652 7.16 22.67 17.08
C ARG A 652 7.89 22.36 15.77
N ASP A 653 9.21 22.22 15.84
CA ASP A 653 10.07 21.86 14.70
C ASP A 653 9.88 22.76 13.45
N GLY A 654 9.55 24.04 13.66
CA GLY A 654 9.28 24.98 12.58
C GLY A 654 7.91 24.84 11.92
N MET A 655 7.01 24.02 12.48
CA MET A 655 5.63 23.80 12.02
C MET A 655 4.62 24.47 12.96
N ALA A 656 3.41 24.74 12.45
CA ALA A 656 2.26 25.17 13.24
C ALA A 656 1.16 24.10 13.19
N LEU A 657 1.15 23.23 14.19
CA LEU A 657 0.42 21.97 14.17
C LEU A 657 -1.01 22.10 14.72
N THR A 658 -1.96 21.52 14.00
CA THR A 658 -3.38 21.43 14.38
C THR A 658 -3.95 20.03 14.09
N ASP A 659 -5.20 19.82 14.47
CA ASP A 659 -5.92 18.56 14.34
C ASP A 659 -5.86 17.99 12.90
N GLY A 660 -5.53 16.69 12.81
CA GLY A 660 -5.39 15.97 11.54
C GLY A 660 -6.67 15.92 10.70
N GLY A 661 -7.83 16.07 11.34
CA GLY A 661 -9.16 15.94 10.74
C GLY A 661 -9.40 16.94 9.62
N VAL A 662 -8.69 18.08 9.63
CA VAL A 662 -8.76 19.13 8.61
C VAL A 662 -8.44 18.60 7.21
N LEU A 663 -7.50 17.65 7.08
CA LEU A 663 -7.05 17.10 5.79
C LEU A 663 -7.24 15.59 5.67
N ASN A 664 -7.17 14.84 6.78
CA ASN A 664 -7.27 13.39 6.76
C ASN A 664 -7.99 12.87 8.01
N ASN A 665 -9.33 12.84 7.96
CA ASN A 665 -10.15 12.44 9.10
C ASN A 665 -10.10 10.93 9.40
N VAL A 666 -10.00 10.05 8.40
CA VAL A 666 -9.87 8.59 8.57
C VAL A 666 -8.64 8.11 7.78
N PRO A 667 -7.49 7.90 8.44
CA PRO A 667 -6.20 7.77 7.76
C PRO A 667 -5.94 6.34 7.24
N GLY A 668 -6.77 5.87 6.32
CA GLY A 668 -6.63 4.55 5.68
C GLY A 668 -5.50 4.48 4.65
N ASP A 669 -5.27 5.58 3.93
CA ASP A 669 -4.18 5.79 2.97
C ASP A 669 -2.81 5.49 3.59
N LEU A 670 -2.55 6.02 4.78
CA LEU A 670 -1.29 5.78 5.50
C LEU A 670 -1.07 4.29 5.79
N LEU A 671 -2.13 3.52 6.03
CA LEU A 671 -1.99 2.08 6.30
C LEU A 671 -1.64 1.32 5.02
N VAL A 672 -2.20 1.71 3.88
CA VAL A 672 -1.81 1.16 2.57
C VAL A 672 -0.35 1.47 2.26
N GLU A 673 0.09 2.73 2.46
CA GLU A 673 1.50 3.14 2.30
C GLU A 673 2.46 2.33 3.19
N ARG A 674 2.02 1.96 4.41
CA ARG A 674 2.77 1.09 5.33
C ARG A 674 2.67 -0.41 5.00
N GLY A 675 2.09 -0.72 3.85
CA GLY A 675 2.00 -2.06 3.28
C GLY A 675 0.91 -2.92 3.91
N ASN A 676 -0.12 -2.34 4.54
CA ASN A 676 -1.27 -3.15 4.95
C ASN A 676 -2.09 -3.52 3.72
N GLU A 677 -2.36 -4.81 3.57
CA GLU A 677 -2.99 -5.37 2.39
C GLU A 677 -4.52 -5.39 2.48
N LEU A 678 -5.05 -5.24 3.69
CA LEU A 678 -6.45 -4.99 4.01
C LEU A 678 -6.53 -3.86 5.04
N VAL A 679 -7.37 -2.85 4.80
CA VAL A 679 -7.57 -1.70 5.69
C VAL A 679 -9.02 -1.63 6.16
N VAL A 680 -9.19 -1.65 7.48
CA VAL A 680 -10.47 -1.45 8.15
C VAL A 680 -10.54 -0.04 8.70
N GLY A 681 -11.54 0.73 8.30
CA GLY A 681 -11.81 2.06 8.83
C GLY A 681 -12.91 2.01 9.89
N VAL A 682 -12.79 2.88 10.90
CA VAL A 682 -13.88 3.20 11.81
C VAL A 682 -14.15 4.69 11.71
N ASP A 683 -15.33 5.06 11.22
CA ASP A 683 -15.75 6.45 11.13
C ASP A 683 -16.93 6.71 12.05
N VAL A 684 -16.75 7.66 12.96
CA VAL A 684 -17.75 8.08 13.95
C VAL A 684 -18.51 9.34 13.54
N VAL A 685 -18.29 9.84 12.30
CA VAL A 685 -18.95 11.04 11.73
C VAL A 685 -19.63 10.69 10.38
N THR A 686 -20.09 9.46 10.25
CA THR A 686 -20.61 8.87 8.99
C THR A 686 -21.95 9.44 8.54
N LYS A 687 -22.72 10.00 9.46
CA LYS A 687 -23.98 10.68 9.15
C LYS A 687 -23.87 12.12 9.63
N LEU A 688 -23.76 13.04 8.68
CA LEU A 688 -23.89 14.45 8.99
C LEU A 688 -25.29 14.69 9.58
N SER A 689 -25.36 15.09 10.84
CA SER A 689 -26.64 15.36 11.50
C SER A 689 -27.43 16.38 10.70
N GLN A 690 -28.71 16.10 10.45
CA GLN A 690 -29.64 17.06 9.85
C GLN A 690 -30.11 18.11 10.86
N GLN A 691 -29.54 18.12 12.07
CA GLN A 691 -29.77 19.16 13.08
C GLN A 691 -28.54 20.06 13.24
N PHE A 692 -28.76 21.37 13.27
CA PHE A 692 -27.71 22.37 13.53
C PHE A 692 -28.27 23.55 14.33
N ALA A 693 -27.70 23.86 15.49
CA ALA A 693 -28.22 24.87 16.44
C ALA A 693 -29.70 24.65 16.83
N GLY A 694 -30.15 23.39 16.87
CA GLY A 694 -31.55 23.02 17.10
C GLY A 694 -32.48 23.23 15.90
N ASN A 695 -31.95 23.62 14.74
CA ASN A 695 -32.70 23.74 13.48
C ASN A 695 -32.71 22.43 12.71
N THR A 696 -33.78 22.18 11.94
CA THR A 696 -33.87 21.07 10.96
C THR A 696 -34.27 21.61 9.57
N PRO A 697 -34.06 20.84 8.48
CA PRO A 697 -34.48 21.23 7.13
C PRO A 697 -35.99 21.52 6.98
N LEU A 698 -36.80 21.00 7.89
CA LEU A 698 -38.26 21.10 7.85
C LEU A 698 -38.83 22.24 8.72
N MET A 699 -38.00 22.93 9.52
CA MET A 699 -38.46 24.02 10.38
C MET A 699 -38.74 25.30 9.58
N ALA A 700 -39.79 26.03 9.97
CA ALA A 700 -40.12 27.30 9.35
C ALA A 700 -39.09 28.38 9.73
N THR A 701 -38.78 29.30 8.82
CA THR A 701 -37.72 30.33 9.00
C THR A 701 -37.88 31.15 10.29
N HIS A 702 -39.10 31.41 10.73
CA HIS A 702 -39.37 32.19 11.93
C HIS A 702 -39.14 31.42 13.24
N GLU A 703 -39.10 30.09 13.19
CA GLU A 703 -38.82 29.21 14.32
C GLU A 703 -37.32 28.84 14.41
N MET A 704 -36.55 29.19 13.38
CA MET A 704 -35.12 28.88 13.32
C MET A 704 -34.31 29.73 14.30
N ARG A 705 -33.41 29.07 15.01
CA ARG A 705 -32.43 29.67 15.92
C ARG A 705 -31.17 30.08 15.17
N ARG A 706 -30.54 31.17 15.61
CA ARG A 706 -29.26 31.63 15.06
C ARG A 706 -28.11 30.91 15.77
N ALA A 707 -27.24 30.26 15.00
CA ALA A 707 -26.02 29.66 15.51
C ALA A 707 -24.96 30.72 15.84
N GLY A 708 -24.11 30.43 16.83
CA GLY A 708 -22.97 31.29 17.18
C GLY A 708 -21.80 31.12 16.18
N PRO A 709 -20.82 32.05 16.17
CA PRO A 709 -19.63 31.95 15.30
C PRO A 709 -18.81 30.67 15.52
N ILE A 710 -18.58 30.27 16.77
CA ILE A 710 -17.81 29.06 17.13
C ILE A 710 -18.56 27.80 16.68
N GLU A 711 -19.87 27.75 16.96
CA GLU A 711 -20.74 26.65 16.55
C GLU A 711 -20.77 26.49 15.02
N THR A 712 -20.80 27.61 14.30
CA THR A 712 -20.72 27.64 12.83
C THR A 712 -19.39 27.10 12.32
N LEU A 713 -18.26 27.50 12.92
CA LEU A 713 -16.94 27.00 12.53
C LEU A 713 -16.79 25.49 12.74
N LEU A 714 -17.26 24.96 13.88
CA LEU A 714 -17.26 23.53 14.14
C LEU A 714 -18.13 22.76 13.13
N ARG A 715 -19.28 23.32 12.76
CA ARG A 715 -20.15 22.72 11.74
C ARG A 715 -19.52 22.75 10.34
N VAL A 716 -18.82 23.82 9.98
CA VAL A 716 -18.08 23.89 8.70
C VAL A 716 -17.02 22.79 8.65
N SER A 717 -16.27 22.61 9.75
CA SER A 717 -15.31 21.51 9.88
C SER A 717 -15.97 20.13 9.73
N GLU A 718 -17.14 19.92 10.34
CA GLU A 718 -17.89 18.65 10.20
C GLU A 718 -18.30 18.37 8.74
N VAL A 719 -18.82 19.38 8.04
CA VAL A 719 -19.22 19.26 6.62
C VAL A 719 -18.01 18.97 5.74
N GLN A 720 -16.88 19.66 6.00
CA GLN A 720 -15.63 19.44 5.28
C GLN A 720 -15.10 18.02 5.51
N ASN A 721 -15.04 17.57 6.76
CA ASN A 721 -14.54 16.23 7.11
C ASN A 721 -15.39 15.13 6.48
N TYR A 722 -16.73 15.30 6.47
CA TYR A 722 -17.63 14.38 5.78
C TYR A 722 -17.31 14.26 4.28
N GLY A 723 -17.08 15.40 3.61
CA GLY A 723 -16.69 15.43 2.20
C GLY A 723 -15.31 14.79 1.94
N ILE A 724 -14.31 15.08 2.80
CA ILE A 724 -12.96 14.53 2.68
C ILE A 724 -12.96 13.01 2.86
N THR A 725 -13.63 12.49 3.88
CA THR A 725 -13.74 11.04 4.11
C THR A 725 -14.37 10.36 2.88
N ALA A 726 -15.46 10.91 2.33
CA ALA A 726 -16.11 10.35 1.15
C ALA A 726 -15.17 10.28 -0.07
N MET A 727 -14.29 11.28 -0.25
CA MET A 727 -13.29 11.29 -1.32
C MET A 727 -12.13 10.31 -1.08
N ARG A 728 -11.70 10.12 0.18
CA ARG A 728 -10.56 9.27 0.56
C ARG A 728 -10.93 7.83 0.92
N SER A 729 -12.21 7.48 0.84
CA SER A 729 -12.70 6.13 1.17
C SER A 729 -12.13 5.03 0.27
N GLY A 730 -11.56 5.36 -0.88
CA GLY A 730 -10.98 4.38 -1.81
C GLY A 730 -9.78 3.60 -1.24
N ALA A 731 -9.14 4.08 -0.18
CA ALA A 731 -8.05 3.38 0.51
C ALA A 731 -8.52 2.47 1.65
N ILE A 732 -9.83 2.39 1.92
CA ILE A 732 -10.42 1.60 3.02
C ILE A 732 -11.27 0.49 2.42
N ASP A 733 -10.88 -0.76 2.65
CA ASP A 733 -11.58 -1.94 2.12
C ASP A 733 -12.88 -2.23 2.87
N PHE A 734 -12.93 -1.92 4.17
CA PHE A 734 -14.09 -2.16 5.00
C PHE A 734 -14.29 -1.03 6.01
N MET A 735 -15.49 -0.46 6.07
CA MET A 735 -15.83 0.64 6.98
C MET A 735 -16.84 0.19 8.04
N ILE A 736 -16.52 0.42 9.31
CA ILE A 736 -17.46 0.32 10.44
C ILE A 736 -17.94 1.73 10.77
N SER A 737 -19.26 1.90 10.85
CA SER A 737 -19.90 3.21 10.92
C SER A 737 -20.94 3.28 12.04
N PRO A 738 -20.54 3.49 13.31
CA PRO A 738 -21.48 3.61 14.42
C PRO A 738 -22.42 4.82 14.25
N ASP A 739 -23.71 4.66 14.56
CA ASP A 739 -24.68 5.76 14.49
C ASP A 739 -24.61 6.65 15.75
N THR A 740 -23.72 7.63 15.69
CA THR A 740 -23.48 8.62 16.76
C THR A 740 -24.15 9.96 16.46
N SER A 741 -24.99 10.04 15.42
CA SER A 741 -25.56 11.30 14.90
C SER A 741 -26.39 12.09 15.94
N ARG A 742 -26.94 11.37 16.93
CA ARG A 742 -27.75 11.90 18.04
C ARG A 742 -26.95 12.57 19.17
N PHE A 743 -25.62 12.52 19.14
CA PHE A 743 -24.76 13.11 20.19
C PHE A 743 -24.02 14.34 19.67
N GLU A 744 -23.88 15.33 20.54
CA GLU A 744 -23.06 16.52 20.25
C GLU A 744 -21.57 16.22 20.43
N PHE A 745 -20.70 17.03 19.78
CA PHE A 745 -19.23 16.90 19.89
C PHE A 745 -18.71 17.06 21.33
N THR A 746 -19.51 17.62 22.23
CA THR A 746 -19.16 17.87 23.63
C THR A 746 -19.80 16.90 24.63
N ASP A 747 -20.54 15.88 24.18
CA ASP A 747 -21.32 14.97 25.05
C ASP A 747 -20.50 13.84 25.69
N PHE A 748 -19.39 14.19 26.34
CA PHE A 748 -18.51 13.22 27.01
C PHE A 748 -19.15 12.52 28.23
N SER A 749 -20.26 13.05 28.76
CA SER A 749 -20.97 12.47 29.91
C SER A 749 -21.70 11.17 29.59
N ARG A 750 -21.90 10.84 28.30
CA ARG A 750 -22.57 9.62 27.83
C ARG A 750 -21.58 8.61 27.23
N ALA A 751 -20.38 8.57 27.78
CA ALA A 751 -19.28 7.73 27.31
C ALA A 751 -19.66 6.26 27.10
N TYR A 752 -20.30 5.63 28.09
CA TYR A 752 -20.72 4.23 28.02
C TYR A 752 -21.73 3.99 26.90
N GLU A 753 -22.70 4.89 26.72
CA GLU A 753 -23.71 4.74 25.67
C GLU A 753 -23.12 4.90 24.27
N LEU A 754 -22.13 5.79 24.10
CA LEU A 754 -21.39 5.92 22.85
C LEU A 754 -20.58 4.65 22.55
N ALA A 755 -19.92 4.08 23.56
CA ALA A 755 -19.22 2.80 23.43
C ALA A 755 -20.20 1.67 23.06
N ASP A 756 -21.36 1.57 23.71
CA ASP A 756 -22.34 0.52 23.41
C ASP A 756 -22.87 0.59 21.96
N LEU A 757 -23.01 1.80 21.40
CA LEU A 757 -23.34 1.98 19.97
C LEU A 757 -22.21 1.52 19.04
N GLY A 758 -20.96 1.78 19.43
CA GLY A 758 -19.79 1.28 18.70
C GLY A 758 -19.73 -0.25 18.71
N GLU A 759 -20.00 -0.86 19.86
CA GLU A 759 -20.05 -2.32 20.02
C GLU A 759 -21.13 -2.93 19.14
N ALA A 760 -22.36 -2.40 19.17
CA ALA A 760 -23.46 -2.89 18.33
C ALA A 760 -23.15 -2.79 16.83
N ALA A 761 -22.55 -1.68 16.38
CA ALA A 761 -22.18 -1.51 14.97
C ALA A 761 -21.07 -2.49 14.55
N ALA A 762 -20.12 -2.79 15.43
CA ALA A 762 -19.09 -3.78 15.17
C ALA A 762 -19.65 -5.20 15.17
N GLU A 763 -20.56 -5.55 16.08
CA GLU A 763 -21.25 -6.86 16.11
C GLU A 763 -22.00 -7.15 14.80
N GLU A 764 -22.66 -6.14 14.22
CA GLU A 764 -23.30 -6.25 12.90
C GLU A 764 -22.27 -6.46 11.78
N ALA A 765 -21.10 -5.83 11.88
CA ALA A 765 -20.05 -5.87 10.87
C ALA A 765 -19.17 -7.13 10.91
N ILE A 766 -19.02 -7.75 12.09
CA ILE A 766 -18.08 -8.86 12.34
C ILE A 766 -18.22 -10.01 11.33
N PRO A 767 -19.42 -10.54 11.01
CA PRO A 767 -19.54 -11.69 10.10
C PRO A 767 -18.90 -11.42 8.73
N ARG A 768 -19.20 -10.25 8.15
CA ARG A 768 -18.68 -9.85 6.84
C ARG A 768 -17.20 -9.52 6.89
N LEU A 769 -16.74 -8.89 7.97
CA LEU A 769 -15.32 -8.58 8.16
C LEU A 769 -14.49 -9.86 8.33
N SER A 770 -14.98 -10.83 9.09
CA SER A 770 -14.32 -12.13 9.26
C SER A 770 -14.22 -12.90 7.95
N GLU A 771 -15.27 -12.88 7.11
CA GLU A 771 -15.20 -13.45 5.76
C GLU A 771 -14.13 -12.76 4.91
N LEU A 772 -14.11 -11.42 4.90
CA LEU A 772 -13.13 -10.66 4.13
C LEU A 772 -11.68 -10.94 4.56
N ILE A 773 -11.42 -11.02 5.87
CA ILE A 773 -10.10 -11.39 6.40
C ILE A 773 -9.76 -12.83 6.01
N ALA A 774 -10.70 -13.77 6.16
CA ALA A 774 -10.47 -15.17 5.83
C ALA A 774 -10.23 -15.39 4.32
N GLU A 775 -10.94 -14.66 3.45
CA GLU A 775 -10.69 -14.65 2.01
C GLU A 775 -9.31 -14.09 1.69
N HIS A 776 -8.90 -13.04 2.40
CA HIS A 776 -7.58 -12.44 2.23
C HIS A 776 -6.44 -13.36 2.66
N GLU A 777 -6.65 -14.12 3.74
CA GLU A 777 -5.70 -15.11 4.25
C GLU A 777 -5.68 -16.39 3.40
N LYS A 778 -6.82 -16.83 2.83
CA LYS A 778 -6.94 -18.05 2.01
C LYS A 778 -6.67 -17.84 0.52
N GLY A 779 -6.87 -16.64 -0.02
CA GLY A 779 -6.72 -16.30 -1.44
C GLY A 779 -5.27 -16.23 -1.93
N ARG A 780 -4.32 -16.65 -1.08
CA ARG A 780 -2.88 -16.69 -1.32
C ARG A 780 -2.36 -18.14 -1.25
#